data_AF-A0AAW8SSQ2-F1
#
_entry.id   AF-A0AAW8SSQ2-F1
#
_cell.length_a   1.000
_cell.length_b   1.000
_cell.length_c   1.000
_cell.angle_alpha   90.00
_cell.angle_beta   90.00
_cell.angle_gamma   90.00
#
_symmetry.space_group_name_H-M   'P 1'
#
loop_
_entity.id
_entity.type
_entity.pdbx_description
1 polymer ?
#
loop_
_entity_poly.entity_id
_entity_poly.type
_entity_poly.pdbx_seq_one_letter_code
_entity_poly.pdbx_strand_id
1 'polypeptide(L)'
;MRKWRIPIIFLLFFVNFGNSQFVRAETIDSEVIAEKTVVQSSSELENSTENNSSLNDKETQETTSTEGDLLDREDNIDENERADVEEETAHTRSAVNQTYDGQWMIVNTLSELQTALKDKEPYIKLASSQEDFVIGSANVPITADVTIDGNNRQISYTGGRAFNSSTANLTITLQNMTFGSPDYTLSASGLYGIMQSDSATQLHIENVNYYSSTTAQPFYLRHLNSKIYFHGTNRFMQQKADGSVATGQEFAECNNFEFVAGSHTTIVQNTNDALGSLWMPSNPSSITVGEEAEADITSNHNFIYCDGTNNSVITLGKNSKFSVKGTNADKGYFYYFDKPAFITVGEGAEFSVAYPHFMKLAAGSAIKFLPDSIGNFDISQDESVFDRGVGTNSTFEIDNAKQIRFKAKAGTTYNPIGFSSSSSIFSFSAFGEDTDRYDVVTDEAILPQKLTPQCDNGTWNVTTNTISRSVGPRTPDFTAEEKTTLKNAESITLNRLNQPVELLKVDQEIATHEATFKLSDYQLHGNDNLIKEVDFKLYSKETESPETENEGFVDYQTANLDSTVTFSDLKDRTEYWLYVRIVCDPDSQSSQWLKIPFKTEQEMINVSFPVEVAFYSEKSEGQQKIREAKEYQIENHSSFPVTVQATDFQELSNPTGINLLPKADATNKKDLLLNLTEGNQSIGVLTKSLKDAPLNFEELAGYSSTKLGFSGIYYGDEKTKHQVQYRLTMTAERKD
;
A
#
# COMPACT_ATOMS: atom_id res chain seq x y z
N MET A 1 -44.79 -5.85 22.94
CA MET A 1 -45.06 -4.49 23.46
C MET A 1 -44.71 -4.46 24.95
N ARG A 2 -43.89 -3.51 25.41
CA ARG A 2 -43.69 -3.23 26.85
C ARG A 2 -44.63 -2.08 27.24
N LYS A 3 -45.56 -2.30 28.18
CA LYS A 3 -46.45 -1.24 28.70
C LYS A 3 -45.72 -0.44 29.78
N TRP A 4 -45.50 0.85 29.56
CA TRP A 4 -44.92 1.75 30.57
C TRP A 4 -46.01 2.21 31.56
N ARG A 5 -45.70 2.18 32.85
CA ARG A 5 -46.64 2.52 33.94
C ARG A 5 -46.03 3.61 34.83
N ILE A 6 -46.68 4.76 34.91
CA ILE A 6 -46.25 5.89 35.75
C ILE A 6 -47.34 6.17 36.79
N PRO A 7 -47.04 6.07 38.11
CA PRO A 7 -48.01 6.38 39.16
C PRO A 7 -48.01 7.89 39.49
N ILE A 8 -49.12 8.57 39.21
CA ILE A 8 -49.30 10.01 39.46
C ILE A 8 -49.84 10.20 40.90
N ILE A 9 -49.26 11.13 41.68
CA ILE A 9 -49.61 11.36 43.09
C ILE A 9 -50.26 12.73 43.24
N PHE A 10 -51.38 12.81 43.97
CA PHE A 10 -52.18 14.03 44.04
C PHE A 10 -51.93 14.78 45.37
N LEU A 11 -51.52 16.05 45.27
CA LEU A 11 -51.45 17.00 46.38
C LEU A 11 -52.31 18.22 46.06
N LEU A 12 -52.97 18.76 47.09
CA LEU A 12 -54.09 19.69 46.93
C LEU A 12 -53.95 20.82 47.96
N PHE A 13 -53.53 22.00 47.49
CA PHE A 13 -53.27 23.17 48.32
C PHE A 13 -54.33 24.26 48.14
N PHE A 14 -54.61 24.99 49.21
CA PHE A 14 -55.28 26.29 49.19
C PHE A 14 -54.56 27.20 50.19
N VAL A 15 -54.10 28.37 49.76
CA VAL A 15 -53.39 29.36 50.58
C VAL A 15 -53.76 30.77 50.09
N ASN A 16 -53.97 31.72 51.02
CA ASN A 16 -53.48 33.08 50.82
C ASN A 16 -53.28 33.79 52.18
N PHE A 17 -52.54 34.90 52.18
CA PHE A 17 -51.67 35.32 53.29
C PHE A 17 -52.31 35.99 54.51
N GLY A 18 -51.63 35.83 55.65
CA GLY A 18 -51.76 36.65 56.87
C GLY A 18 -50.53 36.47 57.78
N ASN A 19 -49.66 37.49 57.87
CA ASN A 19 -48.31 37.37 58.45
C ASN A 19 -48.26 37.28 59.98
N SER A 20 -47.31 36.50 60.51
CA SER A 20 -46.48 36.87 61.66
C SER A 20 -45.11 36.14 61.60
N GLN A 21 -44.08 36.67 62.27
CA GLN A 21 -42.69 36.19 62.21
C GLN A 21 -42.17 35.70 63.58
N PHE A 22 -40.99 35.05 63.57
CA PHE A 22 -40.18 34.61 64.73
C PHE A 22 -40.81 33.43 65.52
N VAL A 23 -40.05 32.60 66.26
CA VAL A 23 -38.78 32.80 67.00
C VAL A 23 -37.75 31.67 66.76
N ARG A 24 -36.47 31.95 67.07
CA ARG A 24 -35.29 31.06 67.03
C ARG A 24 -34.94 30.49 68.43
N ALA A 25 -34.72 29.18 68.52
CA ALA A 25 -33.79 28.48 69.42
C ALA A 25 -33.62 27.03 68.87
N GLU A 26 -32.46 26.37 68.74
CA GLU A 26 -31.22 26.20 69.55
C GLU A 26 -31.23 25.05 70.59
N THR A 27 -30.56 23.95 70.18
CA THR A 27 -29.69 23.03 70.99
C THR A 27 -30.44 22.09 71.99
N ILE A 28 -29.96 20.92 72.44
CA ILE A 28 -28.61 20.29 72.50
C ILE A 28 -28.66 18.79 72.12
N ASP A 29 -27.49 18.23 71.78
CA ASP A 29 -27.15 16.83 71.49
C ASP A 29 -27.50 15.76 72.55
N SER A 30 -27.43 14.50 72.12
CA SER A 30 -26.89 13.41 72.94
C SER A 30 -26.28 12.29 72.07
N GLU A 31 -24.97 12.04 72.20
CA GLU A 31 -24.32 10.80 71.71
C GLU A 31 -24.74 9.57 72.59
N VAL A 32 -24.32 8.32 72.34
CA VAL A 32 -22.98 7.80 72.71
C VAL A 32 -22.69 6.43 72.05
N ILE A 33 -21.60 6.38 71.26
CA ILE A 33 -20.50 5.38 71.19
C ILE A 33 -20.81 3.86 71.21
N ALA A 34 -20.30 3.14 70.18
CA ALA A 34 -19.56 1.86 70.34
C ALA A 34 -18.66 1.53 69.12
N GLU A 35 -17.51 0.91 69.42
CA GLU A 35 -16.30 0.60 68.62
C GLU A 35 -16.52 -0.37 67.42
N LYS A 36 -15.74 -0.42 66.32
CA LYS A 36 -14.30 -0.19 65.98
C LYS A 36 -13.37 -1.41 66.16
N THR A 37 -12.97 -2.04 65.04
CA THR A 37 -11.71 -2.82 64.93
C THR A 37 -11.19 -2.78 63.47
N VAL A 38 -9.86 -2.89 63.27
CA VAL A 38 -9.12 -2.75 61.99
C VAL A 38 -7.93 -3.73 61.98
N VAL A 39 -7.46 -4.15 60.79
CA VAL A 39 -6.14 -4.73 60.36
C VAL A 39 -6.42 -5.73 59.21
N GLN A 40 -5.86 -5.74 57.99
CA GLN A 40 -4.67 -5.14 57.30
C GLN A 40 -3.42 -6.07 57.20
N SER A 41 -2.69 -5.96 56.07
CA SER A 41 -1.49 -6.72 55.62
C SER A 41 -1.77 -8.17 55.17
N SER A 42 -1.36 -8.63 53.95
CA SER A 42 -0.03 -8.81 53.31
C SER A 42 0.57 -10.21 53.63
N SER A 43 1.43 -10.86 52.83
CA SER A 43 2.11 -10.60 51.54
C SER A 43 2.87 -11.88 51.08
N GLU A 44 3.06 -12.11 49.76
CA GLU A 44 4.17 -12.91 49.16
C GLU A 44 4.26 -14.43 49.57
N LEU A 45 5.05 -15.36 48.98
CA LEU A 45 5.68 -15.54 47.65
C LEU A 45 5.78 -17.07 47.32
N GLU A 46 5.99 -17.39 46.04
CA GLU A 46 6.82 -18.49 45.47
C GLU A 46 6.87 -19.98 46.00
N ASN A 47 6.55 -20.91 45.06
CA ASN A 47 7.49 -21.90 44.47
C ASN A 47 7.72 -23.31 45.13
N SER A 48 8.33 -24.20 44.32
CA SER A 48 8.98 -25.51 44.57
C SER A 48 8.17 -26.83 44.41
N THR A 49 8.51 -27.58 43.34
CA THR A 49 8.92 -29.03 43.25
C THR A 49 8.23 -30.13 44.10
N GLU A 50 8.17 -31.42 43.72
CA GLU A 50 8.77 -32.20 42.60
C GLU A 50 7.98 -33.52 42.33
N ASN A 51 8.39 -34.26 41.28
CA ASN A 51 8.43 -35.75 41.09
C ASN A 51 7.48 -36.67 41.93
N ASN A 52 6.95 -37.78 41.38
CA ASN A 52 7.78 -38.88 40.83
C ASN A 52 6.96 -40.00 40.13
N SER A 53 7.62 -40.76 39.23
CA SER A 53 7.48 -42.23 38.98
C SER A 53 6.13 -42.88 38.57
N SER A 54 6.05 -43.95 37.75
CA SER A 54 6.98 -44.65 36.80
C SER A 54 6.29 -45.92 36.25
N LEU A 55 6.90 -46.62 35.27
CA LEU A 55 6.59 -48.01 34.80
C LEU A 55 5.28 -48.14 33.96
N ASN A 56 5.10 -49.03 32.97
CA ASN A 56 5.92 -50.10 32.37
C ASN A 56 5.28 -50.52 31.00
N ASP A 57 5.87 -51.28 30.05
CA ASP A 57 7.25 -51.76 29.85
C ASP A 57 7.48 -52.18 28.35
N LYS A 58 8.75 -52.54 28.04
CA LYS A 58 9.34 -53.46 27.03
C LYS A 58 8.43 -54.56 26.38
N GLU A 59 8.74 -55.25 25.26
CA GLU A 59 9.78 -55.28 24.18
C GLU A 59 9.20 -56.14 22.98
N THR A 60 9.84 -56.61 21.89
CA THR A 60 11.24 -57.03 21.56
C THR A 60 11.48 -57.11 20.02
N GLN A 61 12.57 -57.76 19.60
CA GLN A 61 13.05 -58.19 18.26
C GLN A 61 12.13 -59.23 17.53
N GLU A 62 12.37 -59.77 16.31
CA GLU A 62 13.65 -60.13 15.65
C GLU A 62 13.60 -60.26 14.09
N THR A 63 14.69 -60.79 13.49
CA THR A 63 15.09 -60.87 12.06
C THR A 63 14.31 -61.92 11.22
N THR A 64 14.57 -62.29 9.94
CA THR A 64 15.77 -62.39 9.05
C THR A 64 15.26 -62.55 7.57
N SER A 65 15.88 -62.05 6.48
CA SER A 65 16.93 -62.64 5.59
C SER A 65 16.58 -64.01 4.93
N THR A 66 17.09 -64.45 3.75
CA THR A 66 18.16 -64.00 2.80
C THR A 66 17.99 -64.62 1.37
N GLU A 67 19.01 -64.45 0.48
CA GLU A 67 19.36 -65.21 -0.77
C GLU A 67 18.61 -64.86 -2.08
N GLY A 68 19.23 -64.80 -3.26
CA GLY A 68 20.65 -64.88 -3.73
C GLY A 68 20.72 -64.26 -5.17
N ASP A 69 21.82 -64.08 -5.91
CA ASP A 69 23.22 -64.56 -5.90
C ASP A 69 24.11 -63.49 -6.64
N LEU A 70 25.37 -63.20 -6.29
CA LEU A 70 26.63 -63.74 -6.88
C LEU A 70 26.81 -63.49 -8.41
N LEU A 71 27.93 -62.98 -8.96
CA LEU A 71 29.37 -62.92 -8.56
C LEU A 71 30.16 -61.78 -9.27
N ASP A 72 31.28 -61.33 -8.66
CA ASP A 72 32.60 -60.91 -9.20
C ASP A 72 32.78 -60.02 -10.49
N ARG A 73 33.80 -59.15 -10.66
CA ARG A 73 34.94 -58.65 -9.82
C ARG A 73 35.76 -57.56 -10.57
N GLU A 74 36.74 -56.95 -9.87
CA GLU A 74 37.80 -55.98 -10.29
C GLU A 74 37.46 -54.48 -10.09
N ASP A 75 38.35 -53.59 -9.60
CA ASP A 75 39.44 -53.72 -8.59
C ASP A 75 39.93 -52.30 -8.16
N ASN A 76 40.31 -52.10 -6.88
CA ASN A 76 41.12 -50.98 -6.27
C ASN A 76 40.76 -49.50 -6.58
N ILE A 77 40.26 -48.68 -5.63
CA ILE A 77 40.95 -47.97 -4.50
C ILE A 77 41.64 -46.64 -4.91
N ASP A 78 41.16 -45.54 -4.29
CA ASP A 78 41.77 -44.23 -3.89
C ASP A 78 42.78 -43.50 -4.84
N GLU A 79 42.93 -42.16 -4.83
CA GLU A 79 42.78 -41.20 -3.72
C GLU A 79 42.53 -39.74 -4.22
N ASN A 80 42.09 -38.88 -3.30
CA ASN A 80 42.39 -37.43 -3.18
C ASN A 80 41.61 -36.32 -3.96
N GLU A 81 40.82 -35.57 -3.17
CA GLU A 81 40.70 -34.09 -3.12
C GLU A 81 40.73 -33.23 -4.42
N ARG A 82 39.57 -32.63 -4.76
CA ARG A 82 39.34 -31.16 -4.77
C ARG A 82 37.97 -30.76 -5.38
N ALA A 83 36.99 -30.60 -4.51
CA ALA A 83 35.79 -29.80 -4.69
C ALA A 83 35.31 -29.31 -3.31
N ASP A 84 34.30 -28.45 -3.26
CA ASP A 84 33.46 -28.17 -2.08
C ASP A 84 34.14 -27.50 -0.86
N VAL A 85 35.11 -26.60 -1.08
CA VAL A 85 35.50 -25.56 -0.09
C VAL A 85 35.83 -24.23 -0.78
N GLU A 86 34.86 -23.59 -1.46
CA GLU A 86 35.00 -22.17 -1.85
C GLU A 86 33.68 -21.39 -2.06
N GLU A 87 32.52 -21.90 -1.61
CA GLU A 87 31.19 -21.30 -1.87
C GLU A 87 30.45 -20.80 -0.59
N GLU A 88 31.18 -20.37 0.45
CA GLU A 88 30.55 -19.82 1.69
C GLU A 88 31.23 -18.56 2.26
N THR A 89 31.83 -17.70 1.42
CA THR A 89 32.37 -16.39 1.85
C THR A 89 32.04 -15.21 0.92
N ALA A 90 31.11 -15.39 -0.02
CA ALA A 90 30.84 -14.45 -1.11
C ALA A 90 29.67 -13.48 -0.88
N HIS A 91 29.05 -13.44 0.30
CA HIS A 91 27.99 -12.48 0.66
C HIS A 91 28.37 -11.68 1.93
N THR A 92 27.88 -10.44 2.01
CA THR A 92 28.19 -9.46 3.09
C THR A 92 29.66 -8.99 3.21
N ARG A 93 30.25 -8.58 2.08
CA ARG A 93 31.14 -7.40 2.10
C ARG A 93 30.35 -6.16 1.67
N SER A 94 29.59 -5.61 2.63
CA SER A 94 29.03 -4.26 2.54
C SER A 94 30.13 -3.25 2.20
N ALA A 95 29.78 -2.11 1.60
CA ALA A 95 30.74 -1.08 1.17
C ALA A 95 31.70 -0.67 2.31
N VAL A 96 32.91 -1.24 2.31
CA VAL A 96 33.92 -0.97 3.34
C VAL A 96 34.59 0.35 3.00
N ASN A 97 33.93 1.43 3.43
CA ASN A 97 34.49 2.76 3.47
C ASN A 97 35.66 2.75 4.48
N GLN A 98 36.85 2.35 4.03
CA GLN A 98 38.04 2.21 4.88
C GLN A 98 38.52 3.59 5.30
N THR A 99 37.99 4.08 6.43
CA THR A 99 38.58 5.18 7.20
C THR A 99 39.93 4.73 7.76
N TYR A 100 40.96 4.84 6.92
CA TYR A 100 42.35 4.54 7.26
C TYR A 100 42.84 5.50 8.34
N ASP A 101 43.23 4.94 9.48
CA ASP A 101 43.67 5.67 10.69
C ASP A 101 45.17 6.06 10.62
N GLY A 102 45.84 5.75 9.50
CA GLY A 102 47.22 6.15 9.22
C GLY A 102 47.31 7.47 8.43
N GLN A 103 48.53 8.01 8.32
CA GLN A 103 48.75 9.26 7.61
C GLN A 103 48.80 9.04 6.09
N TRP A 104 48.01 9.81 5.36
CA TRP A 104 48.13 9.95 3.90
C TRP A 104 49.44 10.66 3.55
N MET A 105 50.17 10.16 2.54
CA MET A 105 51.27 10.94 1.98
C MET A 105 50.71 12.11 1.15
N ILE A 106 50.87 13.32 1.67
CA ILE A 106 50.44 14.55 0.99
C ILE A 106 51.48 14.92 -0.08
N VAL A 107 51.06 14.99 -1.35
CA VAL A 107 51.94 15.33 -2.48
C VAL A 107 51.45 16.59 -3.21
N ASN A 108 52.35 17.55 -3.42
CA ASN A 108 52.05 18.85 -4.03
C ASN A 108 52.29 18.83 -5.54
N THR A 109 53.37 18.16 -5.96
CA THR A 109 53.84 18.11 -7.35
C THR A 109 53.85 16.69 -7.93
N LEU A 110 53.94 16.61 -9.27
CA LEU A 110 54.13 15.37 -10.00
C LEU A 110 55.39 14.59 -9.55
N SER A 111 56.47 15.29 -9.18
CA SER A 111 57.71 14.65 -8.72
C SER A 111 57.55 13.99 -7.34
N GLU A 112 56.73 14.56 -6.46
CA GLU A 112 56.37 13.95 -5.18
C GLU A 112 55.49 12.70 -5.41
N LEU A 113 54.46 12.81 -6.26
CA LEU A 113 53.60 11.68 -6.64
C LEU A 113 54.40 10.51 -7.26
N GLN A 114 55.30 10.81 -8.20
CA GLN A 114 56.19 9.79 -8.79
C GLN A 114 57.17 9.18 -7.79
N THR A 115 57.55 9.90 -6.73
CA THR A 115 58.39 9.37 -5.66
C THR A 115 57.58 8.44 -4.76
N ALA A 116 56.41 8.88 -4.30
CA ALA A 116 55.49 8.08 -3.48
C ALA A 116 55.09 6.75 -4.16
N LEU A 117 54.74 6.78 -5.45
CA LEU A 117 54.40 5.58 -6.23
C LEU A 117 55.59 4.64 -6.48
N LYS A 118 56.82 5.17 -6.54
CA LYS A 118 58.05 4.39 -6.66
C LYS A 118 58.43 3.72 -5.34
N ASP A 119 58.26 4.45 -4.24
CA ASP A 119 58.58 3.99 -2.89
C ASP A 119 57.42 3.15 -2.27
N LYS A 120 56.33 2.99 -3.03
CA LYS A 120 55.16 2.10 -2.79
C LYS A 120 54.26 2.52 -1.64
N GLU A 121 54.03 3.83 -1.52
CA GLU A 121 53.11 4.40 -0.55
C GLU A 121 51.64 4.03 -0.88
N PRO A 122 50.91 3.34 0.02
CA PRO A 122 49.58 2.81 -0.28
C PRO A 122 48.45 3.85 -0.24
N TYR A 123 48.66 5.01 0.40
CA TYR A 123 47.65 6.07 0.53
C TYR A 123 48.27 7.43 0.22
N ILE A 124 48.03 7.93 -1.00
CA ILE A 124 48.59 9.19 -1.52
C ILE A 124 47.46 10.20 -1.72
N LYS A 125 47.61 11.44 -1.23
CA LYS A 125 46.59 12.49 -1.39
C LYS A 125 47.20 13.76 -1.97
N LEU A 126 46.56 14.31 -3.00
CA LEU A 126 47.01 15.56 -3.60
C LEU A 126 46.80 16.71 -2.60
N ALA A 127 47.84 17.54 -2.41
CA ALA A 127 47.76 18.73 -1.59
C ALA A 127 46.69 19.68 -2.15
N SER A 128 45.84 20.23 -1.27
CA SER A 128 44.76 21.14 -1.66
C SER A 128 45.32 22.39 -2.33
N SER A 129 44.86 22.68 -3.54
CA SER A 129 45.21 23.89 -4.30
C SER A 129 44.03 24.31 -5.17
N GLN A 130 44.06 25.56 -5.63
CA GLN A 130 43.19 26.07 -6.69
C GLN A 130 43.84 25.92 -8.09
N GLU A 131 45.09 25.47 -8.15
CA GLU A 131 45.81 25.17 -9.39
C GLU A 131 45.60 23.72 -9.82
N ASP A 132 45.60 23.48 -11.14
CA ASP A 132 45.49 22.16 -11.73
C ASP A 132 46.68 21.26 -11.35
N PHE A 133 46.45 19.95 -11.26
CA PHE A 133 47.54 18.98 -11.12
C PHE A 133 48.00 18.51 -12.49
N VAL A 134 49.12 19.05 -12.97
CA VAL A 134 49.63 18.78 -14.32
C VAL A 134 50.55 17.56 -14.33
N ILE A 135 50.07 16.45 -14.88
CA ILE A 135 50.88 15.28 -15.28
C ILE A 135 51.57 15.54 -16.63
N GLY A 136 50.90 16.28 -17.52
CA GLY A 136 51.42 16.61 -18.86
C GLY A 136 51.73 15.35 -19.66
N SER A 137 52.91 15.29 -20.30
CA SER A 137 53.35 14.13 -21.10
C SER A 137 54.21 13.12 -20.32
N ALA A 138 54.16 13.13 -18.99
CA ALA A 138 54.97 12.26 -18.15
C ALA A 138 54.48 10.79 -18.16
N ASN A 139 55.38 9.88 -17.79
CA ASN A 139 55.05 8.48 -17.52
C ASN A 139 54.90 8.29 -16.00
N VAL A 140 53.73 7.84 -15.54
CA VAL A 140 53.43 7.64 -14.11
C VAL A 140 53.10 6.15 -13.86
N PRO A 141 54.12 5.32 -13.59
CA PRO A 141 53.93 3.89 -13.38
C PRO A 141 53.50 3.58 -11.94
N ILE A 142 52.50 2.70 -11.81
CA ILE A 142 52.04 2.12 -10.54
C ILE A 142 52.57 0.68 -10.46
N THR A 143 53.12 0.29 -9.29
CA THR A 143 53.84 -1.00 -9.10
C THR A 143 53.54 -1.70 -7.77
N ALA A 144 52.49 -1.26 -7.09
CA ALA A 144 51.94 -1.78 -5.85
C ALA A 144 50.48 -1.30 -5.73
N ASP A 145 49.72 -1.89 -4.81
CA ASP A 145 48.36 -1.45 -4.50
C ASP A 145 48.39 -0.03 -3.91
N VAL A 146 47.46 0.83 -4.35
CA VAL A 146 47.47 2.25 -3.96
C VAL A 146 46.09 2.89 -4.08
N THR A 147 45.74 3.73 -3.11
CA THR A 147 44.67 4.72 -3.20
C THR A 147 45.25 6.10 -3.43
N ILE A 148 44.85 6.74 -4.53
CA ILE A 148 45.21 8.13 -4.87
C ILE A 148 43.96 9.00 -4.73
N ASP A 149 43.95 9.86 -3.70
CA ASP A 149 42.91 10.86 -3.47
C ASP A 149 43.28 12.19 -4.14
N GLY A 150 42.54 12.55 -5.18
CA GLY A 150 42.69 13.79 -5.92
C GLY A 150 42.33 15.05 -5.14
N ASN A 151 41.69 14.89 -3.97
CA ASN A 151 41.31 15.99 -3.08
C ASN A 151 40.47 17.09 -3.79
N ASN A 152 39.60 16.64 -4.70
CA ASN A 152 38.74 17.43 -5.59
C ASN A 152 39.48 18.33 -6.61
N ARG A 153 40.77 18.08 -6.90
CA ARG A 153 41.52 18.84 -7.91
C ARG A 153 41.17 18.41 -9.34
N GLN A 154 41.33 19.37 -10.27
CA GLN A 154 41.40 19.08 -11.69
C GLN A 154 42.80 18.55 -12.05
N ILE A 155 42.86 17.60 -12.97
CA ILE A 155 44.07 16.87 -13.37
C ILE A 155 44.22 16.96 -14.90
N SER A 156 45.40 17.37 -15.37
CA SER A 156 45.70 17.48 -16.80
C SER A 156 46.80 16.52 -17.24
N TYR A 157 46.56 15.83 -18.35
CA TYR A 157 47.57 15.02 -19.03
C TYR A 157 47.46 15.18 -20.55
N THR A 158 48.60 15.07 -21.21
CA THR A 158 48.81 15.22 -22.66
C THR A 158 49.76 14.15 -23.22
N GLY A 159 50.09 13.14 -22.41
CA GLY A 159 50.88 11.97 -22.80
C GLY A 159 50.03 10.89 -23.44
N GLY A 160 50.54 9.66 -23.51
CA GLY A 160 49.73 8.51 -23.96
C GLY A 160 48.61 8.13 -22.97
N ARG A 161 48.73 8.54 -21.71
CA ARG A 161 47.87 8.24 -20.55
C ARG A 161 48.18 9.19 -19.39
N ALA A 162 47.38 9.17 -18.32
CA ALA A 162 47.77 9.70 -17.01
C ALA A 162 48.61 8.69 -16.20
N PHE A 163 48.08 7.49 -15.98
CA PHE A 163 48.71 6.42 -15.17
C PHE A 163 48.88 5.12 -15.98
N ASN A 164 49.81 4.25 -15.56
CA ASN A 164 49.90 2.90 -16.11
C ASN A 164 50.44 1.85 -15.13
N SER A 165 50.15 0.57 -15.38
CA SER A 165 50.75 -0.58 -14.69
C SER A 165 51.21 -1.64 -15.69
N SER A 166 52.37 -2.24 -15.43
CA SER A 166 52.83 -3.52 -16.01
C SER A 166 53.04 -4.58 -14.91
N THR A 167 52.38 -4.41 -13.77
CA THR A 167 52.39 -5.30 -12.61
C THR A 167 51.02 -5.96 -12.52
N ALA A 168 50.98 -7.29 -12.37
CA ALA A 168 49.73 -8.03 -12.30
C ALA A 168 49.17 -8.13 -10.88
N ASN A 169 47.85 -8.28 -10.80
CA ASN A 169 47.03 -8.41 -9.60
C ASN A 169 47.10 -7.18 -8.68
N LEU A 170 47.18 -5.97 -9.25
CA LEU A 170 47.10 -4.73 -8.47
C LEU A 170 45.64 -4.32 -8.22
N THR A 171 45.38 -3.81 -7.02
CA THR A 171 44.19 -3.02 -6.66
C THR A 171 44.57 -1.54 -6.60
N ILE A 172 43.96 -0.72 -7.46
CA ILE A 172 44.26 0.71 -7.61
C ILE A 172 42.97 1.49 -7.43
N THR A 173 42.93 2.43 -6.49
CA THR A 173 41.79 3.34 -6.30
C THR A 173 42.17 4.75 -6.74
N LEU A 174 41.36 5.35 -7.61
CA LEU A 174 41.44 6.76 -7.98
C LEU A 174 40.15 7.44 -7.49
N GLN A 175 40.27 8.35 -6.52
CA GLN A 175 39.11 8.97 -5.88
C GLN A 175 39.14 10.51 -5.89
N ASN A 176 37.96 11.14 -5.90
CA ASN A 176 37.74 12.59 -5.76
C ASN A 176 38.60 13.44 -6.72
N MET A 177 38.51 13.19 -8.02
CA MET A 177 39.32 13.87 -9.04
C MET A 177 38.54 14.18 -10.31
N THR A 178 38.91 15.26 -11.00
CA THR A 178 38.35 15.62 -12.31
C THR A 178 39.46 15.63 -13.35
N PHE A 179 39.42 14.73 -14.33
CA PHE A 179 40.36 14.73 -15.45
C PHE A 179 39.85 15.67 -16.56
N GLY A 180 40.69 16.61 -16.97
CA GLY A 180 40.26 17.75 -17.80
C GLY A 180 39.37 18.71 -17.01
N SER A 181 38.50 19.47 -17.70
CA SER A 181 37.59 20.42 -17.08
C SER A 181 36.19 20.39 -17.73
N PRO A 182 35.11 20.76 -17.01
CA PRO A 182 33.75 20.76 -17.56
C PRO A 182 33.50 21.67 -18.77
N ASP A 183 34.36 22.70 -18.95
CA ASP A 183 34.36 23.63 -20.08
C ASP A 183 35.35 23.23 -21.20
N TYR A 184 36.03 22.08 -21.05
CA TYR A 184 37.02 21.51 -21.96
C TYR A 184 38.24 22.42 -22.23
N THR A 185 38.52 23.38 -21.34
CA THR A 185 39.74 24.22 -21.42
C THR A 185 40.98 23.49 -20.90
N LEU A 186 40.85 22.65 -19.88
CA LEU A 186 41.91 21.80 -19.37
C LEU A 186 41.95 20.46 -20.12
N SER A 187 43.14 20.06 -20.58
CA SER A 187 43.31 18.86 -21.41
C SER A 187 43.43 17.58 -20.59
N ALA A 188 42.56 16.62 -20.88
CA ALA A 188 42.78 15.19 -20.67
C ALA A 188 42.84 14.51 -22.05
N SER A 189 44.04 14.36 -22.60
CA SER A 189 44.26 13.83 -23.95
C SER A 189 45.39 12.81 -23.98
N GLY A 190 45.12 11.66 -24.60
CA GLY A 190 46.03 10.52 -24.63
C GLY A 190 45.29 9.22 -24.92
N LEU A 191 45.83 8.42 -25.85
CA LEU A 191 45.12 7.26 -26.44
C LEU A 191 44.63 6.25 -25.41
N TYR A 192 45.35 6.07 -24.30
CA TYR A 192 45.08 5.08 -23.25
C TYR A 192 44.61 5.72 -21.92
N GLY A 193 44.10 6.95 -21.99
CA GLY A 193 43.19 7.47 -20.96
C GLY A 193 43.78 7.80 -19.59
N ILE A 194 42.93 7.61 -18.58
CA ILE A 194 43.28 7.72 -17.16
C ILE A 194 44.28 6.63 -16.78
N MET A 195 44.02 5.38 -17.20
CA MET A 195 44.78 4.22 -16.76
C MET A 195 44.99 3.19 -17.87
N GLN A 196 46.25 2.81 -18.08
CA GLN A 196 46.67 1.74 -18.99
C GLN A 196 47.26 0.53 -18.25
N SER A 197 46.74 -0.68 -18.48
CA SER A 197 47.43 -1.92 -18.13
C SER A 197 47.06 -3.10 -19.04
N ASP A 198 48.08 -3.83 -19.48
CA ASP A 198 47.97 -5.16 -20.10
C ASP A 198 47.97 -6.31 -19.06
N SER A 199 48.00 -5.97 -17.77
CA SER A 199 48.06 -6.91 -16.64
C SER A 199 46.77 -6.89 -15.82
N ALA A 200 46.46 -8.00 -15.13
CA ALA A 200 45.30 -8.10 -14.26
C ALA A 200 45.26 -6.94 -13.24
N THR A 201 44.23 -6.11 -13.30
CA THR A 201 44.10 -4.89 -12.49
C THR A 201 42.65 -4.74 -12.02
N GLN A 202 42.45 -4.50 -10.73
CA GLN A 202 41.18 -4.03 -10.17
C GLN A 202 41.28 -2.51 -10.01
N LEU A 203 40.55 -1.76 -10.83
CA LEU A 203 40.56 -0.30 -10.82
C LEU A 203 39.28 0.23 -10.18
N HIS A 204 39.41 0.82 -9.00
CA HIS A 204 38.32 1.48 -8.29
C HIS A 204 38.31 2.97 -8.64
N ILE A 205 37.13 3.46 -9.01
CA ILE A 205 36.86 4.80 -9.51
C ILE A 205 35.78 5.39 -8.61
N GLU A 206 36.12 6.37 -7.77
CA GLU A 206 35.19 6.95 -6.79
C GLU A 206 35.09 8.48 -6.92
N ASN A 207 33.88 9.00 -7.14
CA ASN A 207 33.67 10.45 -7.31
C ASN A 207 34.57 11.06 -8.39
N VAL A 208 34.76 10.35 -9.51
CA VAL A 208 35.64 10.76 -10.61
C VAL A 208 34.83 11.37 -11.75
N ASN A 209 35.26 12.57 -12.17
CA ASN A 209 34.78 13.20 -13.40
C ASN A 209 35.86 13.15 -14.48
N TYR A 210 35.44 13.11 -15.75
CA TYR A 210 36.32 13.07 -16.90
C TYR A 210 35.70 13.85 -18.07
N TYR A 211 36.47 14.75 -18.66
CA TYR A 211 36.07 15.56 -19.80
C TYR A 211 37.17 15.55 -20.87
N SER A 212 36.85 15.05 -22.06
CA SER A 212 37.79 15.05 -23.18
C SER A 212 37.10 15.22 -24.53
N SER A 213 37.68 16.08 -25.37
CA SER A 213 37.27 16.33 -26.74
C SER A 213 38.21 15.71 -27.79
N THR A 214 39.30 15.07 -27.35
CA THR A 214 40.41 14.63 -28.21
C THR A 214 41.08 13.33 -27.77
N THR A 215 41.18 12.40 -28.73
CA THR A 215 42.06 11.21 -28.85
C THR A 215 42.00 10.13 -27.77
N ALA A 216 41.16 10.24 -26.74
CA ALA A 216 41.24 9.38 -25.55
C ALA A 216 40.01 8.48 -25.30
N GLN A 217 40.25 7.19 -25.04
CA GLN A 217 39.37 6.31 -24.26
C GLN A 217 39.76 6.42 -22.76
N PRO A 218 38.84 6.65 -21.81
CA PRO A 218 39.14 6.69 -20.37
C PRO A 218 39.96 5.52 -19.79
N PHE A 219 39.73 4.27 -20.21
CA PHE A 219 40.31 3.09 -19.54
C PHE A 219 40.78 1.99 -20.51
N TYR A 220 42.06 1.64 -20.44
CA TYR A 220 42.67 0.54 -21.20
C TYR A 220 43.17 -0.54 -20.23
N LEU A 221 42.35 -1.56 -19.96
CA LEU A 221 42.63 -2.65 -19.02
C LEU A 221 42.40 -4.02 -19.69
N ARG A 222 43.22 -4.35 -20.69
CA ARG A 222 42.95 -5.44 -21.65
C ARG A 222 43.08 -6.88 -21.11
N HIS A 223 43.54 -7.06 -19.88
CA HIS A 223 43.69 -8.39 -19.30
C HIS A 223 42.33 -8.99 -18.90
N LEU A 224 42.10 -10.28 -19.18
CA LEU A 224 40.77 -10.92 -19.01
C LEU A 224 40.22 -10.89 -17.56
N ASN A 225 41.11 -10.93 -16.56
CA ASN A 225 40.78 -10.80 -15.13
C ASN A 225 40.67 -9.34 -14.64
N SER A 226 40.85 -8.33 -15.50
CA SER A 226 40.72 -6.93 -15.06
C SER A 226 39.26 -6.53 -14.83
N LYS A 227 39.06 -5.64 -13.87
CA LYS A 227 37.76 -5.11 -13.45
C LYS A 227 37.83 -3.60 -13.25
N ILE A 228 36.78 -2.88 -13.62
CA ILE A 228 36.56 -1.48 -13.22
C ILE A 228 35.36 -1.43 -12.28
N TYR A 229 35.58 -0.87 -11.09
CA TYR A 229 34.55 -0.65 -10.08
C TYR A 229 34.20 0.84 -10.01
N PHE A 230 32.93 1.19 -10.18
CA PHE A 230 32.44 2.57 -10.04
C PHE A 230 31.75 2.76 -8.69
N HIS A 231 32.21 3.72 -7.90
CA HIS A 231 31.74 4.04 -6.54
C HIS A 231 31.32 5.51 -6.47
N GLY A 232 30.39 5.87 -5.58
CA GLY A 232 29.93 7.24 -5.43
C GLY A 232 29.30 7.80 -6.71
N THR A 233 29.59 9.07 -7.06
CA THR A 233 29.01 9.73 -8.24
C THR A 233 30.06 10.03 -9.32
N ASN A 234 30.01 9.34 -10.46
CA ASN A 234 31.00 9.45 -11.53
C ASN A 234 30.41 10.03 -12.83
N ARG A 235 31.22 10.76 -13.60
CA ARG A 235 30.77 11.38 -14.86
C ARG A 235 31.85 11.37 -15.94
N PHE A 236 31.56 10.74 -17.07
CA PHE A 236 32.47 10.65 -18.21
C PHE A 236 31.87 11.32 -19.45
N MET A 237 32.56 12.30 -20.02
CA MET A 237 32.13 13.08 -21.17
C MET A 237 33.22 13.07 -22.26
N GLN A 238 33.10 12.17 -23.23
CA GLN A 238 33.93 12.12 -24.44
C GLN A 238 33.20 12.81 -25.60
N GLN A 239 33.20 14.15 -25.61
CA GLN A 239 32.53 14.98 -26.60
C GLN A 239 33.17 16.38 -26.66
N LYS A 240 32.74 17.25 -27.57
CA LYS A 240 33.09 18.67 -27.53
C LYS A 240 32.20 19.44 -26.55
N ALA A 241 32.62 20.66 -26.19
CA ALA A 241 31.89 21.56 -25.30
C ALA A 241 30.49 21.95 -25.84
N ASP A 242 30.29 21.92 -27.16
CA ASP A 242 29.00 22.14 -27.82
C ASP A 242 28.14 20.87 -27.96
N GLY A 243 28.60 19.74 -27.40
CA GLY A 243 27.97 18.41 -27.54
C GLY A 243 28.26 17.69 -28.86
N SER A 244 28.98 18.31 -29.80
CA SER A 244 29.29 17.70 -31.10
C SER A 244 30.41 16.65 -31.02
N VAL A 245 30.52 15.84 -32.08
CA VAL A 245 31.40 14.66 -32.15
C VAL A 245 32.87 15.05 -31.90
N ALA A 246 33.46 14.48 -30.85
CA ALA A 246 34.89 14.58 -30.53
C ALA A 246 35.74 13.70 -31.46
N THR A 247 37.04 14.00 -31.53
CA THR A 247 38.00 13.00 -32.03
C THR A 247 38.29 12.03 -30.87
N GLY A 248 38.17 10.72 -31.05
CA GLY A 248 38.34 9.77 -29.95
C GLY A 248 37.89 8.34 -30.29
N GLN A 249 38.12 7.43 -29.33
CA GLN A 249 37.90 6.00 -29.49
C GLN A 249 36.69 5.50 -28.66
N GLU A 250 36.68 4.22 -28.28
CA GLU A 250 35.81 3.58 -27.28
C GLU A 250 35.73 4.35 -25.94
N PHE A 251 34.80 3.96 -25.06
CA PHE A 251 34.82 4.42 -23.67
C PHE A 251 35.87 3.64 -22.86
N ALA A 252 35.93 2.31 -23.04
CA ALA A 252 36.90 1.47 -22.36
C ALA A 252 37.18 0.17 -23.10
N GLU A 253 38.45 -0.25 -23.07
CA GLU A 253 38.84 -1.64 -23.27
C GLU A 253 38.98 -2.34 -21.91
N CYS A 254 37.94 -3.06 -21.46
CA CYS A 254 38.01 -3.85 -20.22
C CYS A 254 37.07 -5.06 -20.28
N ASN A 255 37.45 -6.15 -19.61
CA ASN A 255 36.64 -7.36 -19.57
C ASN A 255 35.43 -7.28 -18.61
N ASN A 256 35.50 -6.48 -17.54
CA ASN A 256 34.45 -6.45 -16.52
C ASN A 256 34.21 -5.04 -15.98
N PHE A 257 32.93 -4.69 -15.81
CA PHE A 257 32.48 -3.41 -15.26
C PHE A 257 31.50 -3.68 -14.11
N GLU A 258 31.70 -3.01 -12.98
CA GLU A 258 30.93 -3.22 -11.75
C GLU A 258 30.52 -1.85 -11.18
N PHE A 259 29.29 -1.43 -11.42
CA PHE A 259 28.70 -0.25 -10.81
C PHE A 259 28.25 -0.64 -9.40
N VAL A 260 28.97 -0.21 -8.38
CA VAL A 260 28.80 -0.71 -7.00
C VAL A 260 27.49 -0.17 -6.40
N ALA A 261 26.92 -0.89 -5.44
CA ALA A 261 25.62 -0.57 -4.84
C ALA A 261 25.51 0.91 -4.41
N GLY A 262 24.39 1.55 -4.75
CA GLY A 262 24.15 2.98 -4.54
C GLY A 262 25.02 3.96 -5.36
N SER A 263 25.92 3.48 -6.23
CA SER A 263 26.70 4.36 -7.12
C SER A 263 25.85 4.95 -8.23
N HIS A 264 26.22 6.13 -8.72
CA HIS A 264 25.52 6.85 -9.79
C HIS A 264 26.55 7.24 -10.86
N THR A 265 26.46 6.68 -12.07
CA THR A 265 27.46 6.88 -13.12
C THR A 265 26.84 7.31 -14.45
N THR A 266 27.18 8.50 -14.94
CA THR A 266 26.81 8.97 -16.29
C THR A 266 27.99 8.82 -17.25
N ILE A 267 27.77 8.18 -18.40
CA ILE A 267 28.76 8.05 -19.49
C ILE A 267 28.16 8.61 -20.78
N VAL A 268 28.86 9.56 -21.41
CA VAL A 268 28.53 10.07 -22.75
C VAL A 268 29.75 9.94 -23.66
N GLN A 269 29.64 9.08 -24.66
CA GLN A 269 30.65 8.84 -25.69
C GLN A 269 30.12 9.29 -27.06
N ASN A 270 30.61 10.44 -27.54
CA ASN A 270 30.27 10.98 -28.85
C ASN A 270 31.55 11.20 -29.67
N THR A 271 32.13 10.11 -30.20
CA THR A 271 33.46 10.09 -30.84
C THR A 271 33.42 9.54 -32.26
N ASN A 272 34.46 9.78 -33.07
CA ASN A 272 34.49 9.39 -34.48
C ASN A 272 34.99 7.95 -34.75
N ASP A 273 36.09 7.52 -34.13
CA ASP A 273 36.94 6.46 -34.70
C ASP A 273 36.64 5.03 -34.21
N ALA A 274 35.93 4.87 -33.08
CA ALA A 274 35.65 3.56 -32.48
C ALA A 274 34.77 2.62 -33.31
N LEU A 275 34.71 1.33 -32.93
CA LEU A 275 33.65 0.39 -33.37
C LEU A 275 32.60 0.13 -32.30
N GLY A 276 32.97 0.19 -31.02
CA GLY A 276 32.08 -0.03 -29.88
C GLY A 276 32.25 1.01 -28.78
N SER A 277 31.41 0.91 -27.75
CA SER A 277 31.52 1.70 -26.53
C SER A 277 32.33 0.97 -25.47
N LEU A 278 31.93 -0.27 -25.17
CA LEU A 278 32.66 -1.19 -24.30
C LEU A 278 33.31 -2.27 -25.17
N TRP A 279 34.63 -2.25 -25.25
CA TRP A 279 35.40 -3.33 -25.88
C TRP A 279 35.79 -4.33 -24.79
N MET A 280 35.42 -5.60 -24.97
CA MET A 280 35.62 -6.68 -23.99
C MET A 280 36.50 -7.77 -24.62
N PRO A 281 37.84 -7.73 -24.40
CA PRO A 281 38.80 -8.56 -25.15
C PRO A 281 38.68 -10.09 -25.03
N SER A 282 37.94 -10.61 -24.04
CA SER A 282 37.75 -12.07 -23.88
C SER A 282 36.55 -12.43 -23.01
N ASN A 283 36.37 -13.72 -22.69
CA ASN A 283 35.51 -14.17 -21.59
C ASN A 283 36.36 -14.79 -20.45
N PRO A 284 35.85 -14.83 -19.20
CA PRO A 284 34.58 -14.28 -18.73
C PRO A 284 34.57 -12.75 -18.80
N SER A 285 33.44 -12.18 -19.20
CA SER A 285 33.21 -10.74 -19.23
C SER A 285 31.82 -10.43 -18.68
N SER A 286 31.70 -9.29 -18.00
CA SER A 286 30.49 -8.94 -17.26
C SER A 286 30.22 -7.44 -17.19
N ILE A 287 28.95 -7.09 -17.06
CA ILE A 287 28.48 -5.78 -16.62
C ILE A 287 27.54 -6.03 -15.44
N THR A 288 27.98 -5.66 -14.24
CA THR A 288 27.19 -5.79 -13.01
C THR A 288 26.77 -4.40 -12.54
N VAL A 289 25.48 -4.22 -12.26
CA VAL A 289 24.93 -3.03 -11.61
C VAL A 289 24.42 -3.47 -10.24
N GLY A 290 24.99 -2.95 -9.17
CA GLY A 290 24.67 -3.32 -7.79
C GLY A 290 23.30 -2.82 -7.34
N GLU A 291 22.86 -3.29 -6.17
CA GLU A 291 21.62 -2.85 -5.53
C GLU A 291 21.54 -1.31 -5.41
N GLU A 292 20.40 -0.72 -5.80
CA GLU A 292 20.16 0.74 -5.83
C GLU A 292 21.17 1.57 -6.66
N ALA A 293 22.02 0.95 -7.48
CA ALA A 293 22.96 1.66 -8.34
C ALA A 293 22.32 2.11 -9.66
N GLU A 294 22.69 3.30 -10.15
CA GLU A 294 22.22 3.87 -11.41
C GLU A 294 23.38 4.06 -12.40
N ALA A 295 23.25 3.53 -13.61
CA ALA A 295 24.18 3.84 -14.71
C ALA A 295 23.43 4.22 -15.99
N ASP A 296 23.70 5.44 -16.48
CA ASP A 296 23.13 6.02 -17.70
C ASP A 296 24.22 6.25 -18.74
N ILE A 297 24.11 5.56 -19.87
CA ILE A 297 25.15 5.48 -20.90
C ILE A 297 24.57 5.91 -22.25
N THR A 298 25.09 6.98 -22.83
CA THR A 298 24.80 7.39 -24.22
C THR A 298 26.04 7.22 -25.09
N SER A 299 25.94 6.47 -26.19
CA SER A 299 27.01 6.25 -27.16
C SER A 299 26.58 6.55 -28.60
N ASN A 300 27.50 6.98 -29.45
CA ASN A 300 27.34 7.05 -30.91
C ASN A 300 28.00 5.87 -31.66
N HIS A 301 28.27 4.77 -30.94
CA HIS A 301 28.74 3.49 -31.48
C HIS A 301 27.91 2.31 -30.92
N ASN A 302 28.28 1.10 -31.35
CA ASN A 302 27.63 -0.13 -30.89
C ASN A 302 27.95 -0.31 -29.39
N PHE A 303 27.02 -0.80 -28.55
CA PHE A 303 27.29 -0.78 -27.11
C PHE A 303 28.42 -1.73 -26.71
N ILE A 304 28.23 -3.04 -26.94
CA ILE A 304 29.20 -4.07 -26.59
C ILE A 304 29.88 -4.64 -27.83
N TYR A 305 31.21 -4.59 -27.83
CA TYR A 305 32.11 -5.29 -28.74
C TYR A 305 32.89 -6.33 -27.93
N CYS A 306 32.40 -7.57 -27.85
CA CYS A 306 33.06 -8.65 -27.11
C CYS A 306 33.78 -9.60 -28.07
N ASP A 307 35.10 -9.77 -27.91
CA ASP A 307 35.89 -10.71 -28.71
C ASP A 307 35.72 -12.17 -28.26
N GLY A 308 35.19 -12.40 -27.05
CA GLY A 308 34.97 -13.72 -26.45
C GLY A 308 33.96 -14.63 -27.16
N THR A 309 33.66 -15.79 -26.56
CA THR A 309 32.64 -16.75 -27.04
C THR A 309 31.20 -16.26 -26.89
N ASN A 310 30.92 -15.33 -25.98
CA ASN A 310 29.60 -14.76 -25.73
C ASN A 310 29.63 -13.21 -25.78
N ASN A 311 28.45 -12.58 -25.74
CA ASN A 311 28.24 -11.13 -25.81
C ASN A 311 28.26 -10.43 -24.42
N SER A 312 28.99 -11.00 -23.44
CA SER A 312 28.99 -10.62 -22.01
C SER A 312 27.78 -11.13 -21.21
N VAL A 313 27.90 -11.08 -19.88
CA VAL A 313 26.83 -11.32 -18.91
C VAL A 313 26.44 -10.00 -18.26
N ILE A 314 25.16 -9.63 -18.33
CA ILE A 314 24.62 -8.42 -17.71
C ILE A 314 23.78 -8.82 -16.50
N THR A 315 24.07 -8.26 -15.33
CA THR A 315 23.33 -8.54 -14.09
C THR A 315 23.00 -7.24 -13.37
N LEU A 316 21.72 -7.03 -13.08
CA LEU A 316 21.22 -5.91 -12.28
C LEU A 316 20.79 -6.42 -10.90
N GLY A 317 21.23 -5.76 -9.84
CA GLY A 317 20.80 -5.98 -8.47
C GLY A 317 19.43 -5.35 -8.18
N LYS A 318 18.93 -5.55 -6.97
CA LYS A 318 17.62 -5.05 -6.52
C LYS A 318 17.51 -3.54 -6.67
N ASN A 319 16.34 -3.04 -7.12
CA ASN A 319 16.03 -1.61 -7.29
C ASN A 319 17.03 -0.80 -8.16
N SER A 320 17.91 -1.46 -8.91
CA SER A 320 18.96 -0.80 -9.69
C SER A 320 18.47 -0.32 -11.07
N LYS A 321 19.22 0.58 -11.72
CA LYS A 321 18.86 1.12 -13.03
C LYS A 321 20.01 1.07 -14.02
N PHE A 322 19.74 0.52 -15.20
CA PHE A 322 20.69 0.48 -16.31
C PHE A 322 20.04 1.03 -17.58
N SER A 323 20.47 2.22 -18.00
CA SER A 323 20.01 2.93 -19.20
C SER A 323 21.14 2.96 -20.23
N VAL A 324 20.88 2.43 -21.43
CA VAL A 324 21.86 2.45 -22.53
C VAL A 324 21.20 2.95 -23.82
N LYS A 325 21.78 4.00 -24.41
CA LYS A 325 21.23 4.73 -25.56
C LYS A 325 22.22 4.86 -26.71
N GLY A 326 21.84 4.35 -27.88
CA GLY A 326 22.57 4.51 -29.14
C GLY A 326 22.05 5.74 -29.91
N THR A 327 22.96 6.52 -30.50
CA THR A 327 22.61 7.78 -31.19
C THR A 327 22.95 7.81 -32.69
N ASN A 328 23.62 6.78 -33.21
CA ASN A 328 24.14 6.73 -34.58
C ASN A 328 23.67 5.45 -35.29
N ALA A 329 22.91 5.59 -36.38
CA ALA A 329 22.38 4.44 -37.11
C ALA A 329 23.50 3.54 -37.68
N ASP A 330 24.50 4.13 -38.35
CA ASP A 330 25.56 3.37 -39.05
C ASP A 330 26.43 2.51 -38.12
N LYS A 331 26.40 2.79 -36.81
CA LYS A 331 27.05 2.01 -35.74
C LYS A 331 26.06 1.70 -34.60
N GLY A 332 24.81 1.37 -34.94
CA GLY A 332 23.68 1.47 -34.02
C GLY A 332 23.18 0.19 -33.35
N TYR A 333 24.01 -0.84 -33.13
CA TYR A 333 23.57 -2.08 -32.47
C TYR A 333 23.94 -2.13 -30.98
N PHE A 334 23.09 -2.71 -30.13
CA PHE A 334 23.47 -3.00 -28.74
C PHE A 334 24.61 -4.04 -28.69
N TYR A 335 24.49 -5.14 -29.45
CA TYR A 335 25.55 -6.12 -29.65
C TYR A 335 26.14 -6.02 -31.06
N TYR A 336 27.45 -5.79 -31.16
CA TYR A 336 28.15 -5.75 -32.45
C TYR A 336 28.10 -7.12 -33.15
N PHE A 337 28.53 -8.17 -32.45
CA PHE A 337 28.54 -9.54 -32.94
C PHE A 337 27.23 -10.28 -32.68
N ASP A 338 26.96 -11.29 -33.50
CA ASP A 338 25.97 -12.33 -33.20
C ASP A 338 26.64 -13.44 -32.37
N LYS A 339 26.40 -13.43 -31.06
CA LYS A 339 26.93 -14.37 -30.06
C LYS A 339 25.86 -14.58 -28.96
N PRO A 340 25.94 -15.65 -28.15
CA PRO A 340 25.00 -15.85 -27.05
C PRO A 340 25.10 -14.70 -26.05
N ALA A 341 23.99 -14.21 -25.52
CA ALA A 341 23.96 -13.14 -24.52
C ALA A 341 23.17 -13.56 -23.29
N PHE A 342 23.58 -13.05 -22.11
CA PHE A 342 22.98 -13.41 -20.83
C PHE A 342 22.60 -12.13 -20.08
N ILE A 343 21.33 -11.96 -19.73
CA ILE A 343 20.81 -10.78 -19.03
C ILE A 343 19.92 -11.26 -17.88
N THR A 344 20.18 -10.79 -16.67
CA THR A 344 19.30 -10.99 -15.51
C THR A 344 19.00 -9.64 -14.86
N VAL A 345 17.72 -9.28 -14.84
CA VAL A 345 17.23 -8.02 -14.27
C VAL A 345 16.66 -8.29 -12.89
N GLY A 346 17.27 -7.67 -11.87
CA GLY A 346 16.97 -7.83 -10.46
C GLY A 346 15.56 -7.44 -10.05
N GLU A 347 15.16 -7.86 -8.85
CA GLU A 347 13.87 -7.48 -8.25
C GLU A 347 13.70 -5.95 -8.24
N GLY A 348 12.58 -5.44 -8.76
CA GLY A 348 12.31 -4.00 -8.85
C GLY A 348 13.27 -3.18 -9.72
N ALA A 349 14.19 -3.80 -10.47
CA ALA A 349 15.21 -3.09 -11.25
C ALA A 349 14.73 -2.66 -12.66
N GLU A 350 15.26 -1.55 -13.17
CA GLU A 350 14.97 -1.01 -14.51
C GLU A 350 16.10 -1.32 -15.50
N PHE A 351 15.80 -2.07 -16.56
CA PHE A 351 16.69 -2.31 -17.69
C PHE A 351 16.13 -1.60 -18.94
N SER A 352 16.84 -0.61 -19.46
CA SER A 352 16.40 0.24 -20.57
C SER A 352 17.41 0.28 -21.71
N VAL A 353 17.00 -0.15 -22.90
CA VAL A 353 17.80 -0.17 -24.14
C VAL A 353 17.12 0.64 -25.23
N ALA A 354 17.70 1.77 -25.60
CA ALA A 354 17.19 2.67 -26.65
C ALA A 354 18.21 2.79 -27.79
N TYR A 355 18.16 1.88 -28.77
CA TYR A 355 19.21 1.75 -29.81
C TYR A 355 18.65 1.89 -31.23
N PRO A 356 19.44 2.32 -32.23
CA PRO A 356 18.95 2.42 -33.61
C PRO A 356 18.53 1.06 -34.19
N HIS A 357 19.30 -0.01 -33.94
CA HIS A 357 19.12 -1.34 -34.55
C HIS A 357 18.87 -2.45 -33.52
N PHE A 358 18.22 -3.52 -34.00
CA PHE A 358 17.83 -4.69 -33.21
C PHE A 358 18.97 -5.35 -32.43
N MET A 359 18.62 -6.04 -31.36
CA MET A 359 19.52 -6.88 -30.57
C MET A 359 19.75 -8.24 -31.26
N LYS A 360 21.02 -8.60 -31.47
CA LYS A 360 21.44 -9.92 -31.98
C LYS A 360 21.60 -10.90 -30.82
N LEU A 361 21.09 -12.12 -30.97
CA LEU A 361 21.12 -13.16 -29.95
C LEU A 361 21.39 -14.52 -30.61
N ALA A 362 22.58 -15.09 -30.43
CA ALA A 362 22.88 -16.42 -30.93
C ALA A 362 22.35 -17.53 -29.99
N ALA A 363 22.55 -18.79 -30.38
CA ALA A 363 21.91 -19.94 -29.74
C ALA A 363 22.25 -20.09 -28.24
N GLY A 364 21.24 -20.39 -27.42
CA GLY A 364 21.37 -20.49 -25.97
C GLY A 364 21.52 -19.15 -25.24
N SER A 365 21.07 -18.03 -25.84
CA SER A 365 20.94 -16.76 -25.11
C SER A 365 19.86 -16.83 -24.03
N ALA A 366 20.00 -16.09 -22.93
CA ALA A 366 18.98 -16.04 -21.88
C ALA A 366 18.76 -14.62 -21.38
N ILE A 367 17.49 -14.21 -21.30
CA ILE A 367 17.07 -12.92 -20.73
C ILE A 367 16.00 -13.23 -19.69
N LYS A 368 16.23 -12.89 -18.42
CA LYS A 368 15.26 -13.08 -17.33
C LYS A 368 15.00 -11.77 -16.59
N PHE A 369 13.71 -11.49 -16.37
CA PHE A 369 13.21 -10.38 -15.55
C PHE A 369 12.58 -10.93 -14.28
N LEU A 370 13.10 -10.52 -13.11
CA LEU A 370 12.65 -10.94 -11.77
C LEU A 370 11.44 -10.11 -11.27
N PRO A 371 10.82 -10.45 -10.12
CA PRO A 371 9.61 -9.79 -9.64
C PRO A 371 9.74 -8.27 -9.55
N ASP A 372 8.67 -7.56 -9.89
CA ASP A 372 8.55 -6.10 -9.91
C ASP A 372 9.52 -5.34 -10.84
N SER A 373 10.42 -6.04 -11.55
CA SER A 373 11.36 -5.43 -12.50
C SER A 373 10.68 -4.81 -13.72
N ILE A 374 11.41 -3.93 -14.41
CA ILE A 374 10.91 -3.18 -15.57
C ILE A 374 11.89 -3.33 -16.73
N GLY A 375 11.40 -3.75 -17.89
CA GLY A 375 12.16 -3.87 -19.14
C GLY A 375 11.65 -2.92 -20.20
N ASN A 376 12.50 -2.01 -20.68
CA ASN A 376 12.18 -1.06 -21.75
C ASN A 376 13.13 -1.26 -22.94
N PHE A 377 12.56 -1.58 -24.10
CA PHE A 377 13.29 -1.72 -25.36
C PHE A 377 12.68 -0.75 -26.39
N ASP A 378 13.50 0.12 -26.98
CA ASP A 378 13.07 1.10 -27.99
C ASP A 378 14.05 1.11 -29.18
N ILE A 379 13.65 0.48 -30.29
CA ILE A 379 14.44 0.36 -31.51
C ILE A 379 13.92 1.29 -32.62
N SER A 380 14.79 2.11 -33.20
CA SER A 380 14.36 3.25 -34.03
C SER A 380 14.44 3.05 -35.56
N GLN A 381 15.21 2.07 -36.06
CA GLN A 381 15.44 1.87 -37.50
C GLN A 381 14.83 0.57 -38.06
N ASP A 382 14.60 -0.43 -37.21
CA ASP A 382 14.07 -1.75 -37.57
C ASP A 382 12.67 -1.99 -36.97
N GLU A 383 11.89 -2.86 -37.62
CA GLU A 383 10.51 -3.20 -37.22
C GLU A 383 10.43 -4.18 -36.02
N SER A 384 11.54 -4.54 -35.37
CA SER A 384 11.55 -5.42 -34.18
C SER A 384 12.71 -5.15 -33.21
N VAL A 385 12.51 -5.49 -31.93
CA VAL A 385 13.49 -5.29 -30.85
C VAL A 385 14.68 -6.26 -30.93
N PHE A 386 14.45 -7.57 -31.09
CA PHE A 386 15.52 -8.54 -31.39
C PHE A 386 15.45 -8.98 -32.86
N ASP A 387 16.50 -9.64 -33.35
CA ASP A 387 16.50 -10.11 -34.74
C ASP A 387 15.48 -11.23 -34.98
N ARG A 388 15.00 -11.31 -36.22
CA ARG A 388 13.92 -12.20 -36.68
C ARG A 388 14.31 -13.68 -36.73
N GLY A 389 15.57 -13.98 -36.42
CA GLY A 389 16.15 -15.31 -36.35
C GLY A 389 17.04 -15.45 -35.12
N VAL A 390 16.50 -15.20 -33.91
CA VAL A 390 17.24 -15.48 -32.67
C VAL A 390 17.68 -16.94 -32.65
N GLY A 391 18.87 -17.19 -32.12
CA GLY A 391 19.45 -18.53 -32.12
C GLY A 391 18.59 -19.53 -31.34
N THR A 392 18.66 -20.79 -31.76
CA THR A 392 17.89 -21.88 -31.17
C THR A 392 18.13 -22.01 -29.67
N ASN A 393 17.12 -22.49 -28.94
CA ASN A 393 17.14 -22.70 -27.49
C ASN A 393 17.38 -21.41 -26.68
N SER A 394 17.17 -20.22 -27.26
CA SER A 394 17.23 -18.95 -26.51
C SER A 394 15.96 -18.71 -25.70
N THR A 395 16.10 -18.09 -24.53
CA THR A 395 15.01 -17.86 -23.57
C THR A 395 14.78 -16.38 -23.28
N PHE A 396 13.50 -16.01 -23.14
CA PHE A 396 13.06 -14.73 -22.59
C PHE A 396 12.01 -15.02 -21.52
N GLU A 397 12.34 -14.81 -20.24
CA GLU A 397 11.51 -15.16 -19.10
C GLU A 397 11.02 -13.92 -18.35
N ILE A 398 9.70 -13.84 -18.16
CA ILE A 398 9.00 -12.84 -17.37
C ILE A 398 8.55 -13.51 -16.07
N ASP A 399 9.27 -13.25 -14.98
CA ASP A 399 8.99 -13.78 -13.66
C ASP A 399 8.44 -12.65 -12.78
N ASN A 400 7.12 -12.43 -12.85
CA ASN A 400 6.39 -11.43 -12.05
C ASN A 400 6.89 -9.97 -12.19
N ALA A 401 7.62 -9.66 -13.27
CA ALA A 401 8.05 -8.31 -13.63
C ALA A 401 6.87 -7.34 -13.75
N LYS A 402 7.04 -6.08 -13.36
CA LYS A 402 5.98 -5.07 -13.33
C LYS A 402 5.58 -4.57 -14.72
N GLN A 403 6.57 -4.37 -15.60
CA GLN A 403 6.32 -3.94 -16.98
C GLN A 403 7.41 -4.49 -17.92
N ILE A 404 7.01 -5.00 -19.08
CA ILE A 404 7.93 -5.28 -20.19
C ILE A 404 7.40 -4.59 -21.45
N ARG A 405 8.18 -3.69 -22.03
CA ARG A 405 7.81 -2.84 -23.14
C ARG A 405 8.75 -3.02 -24.33
N PHE A 406 8.18 -3.43 -25.47
CA PHE A 406 8.87 -3.54 -26.75
C PHE A 406 8.33 -2.47 -27.69
N LYS A 407 9.18 -1.51 -28.08
CA LYS A 407 8.90 -0.53 -29.12
C LYS A 407 9.90 -0.69 -30.25
N ALA A 408 9.39 -0.68 -31.47
CA ALA A 408 10.17 -0.71 -32.69
C ALA A 408 9.72 0.41 -33.64
N LYS A 409 10.28 0.45 -34.84
CA LYS A 409 9.80 1.32 -35.92
C LYS A 409 8.52 0.77 -36.53
N ALA A 410 7.57 1.66 -36.85
CA ALA A 410 6.36 1.34 -37.59
C ALA A 410 6.62 0.45 -38.82
N GLY A 411 5.86 -0.64 -38.92
CA GLY A 411 6.09 -1.73 -39.85
C GLY A 411 4.82 -2.44 -40.28
N THR A 412 4.98 -3.38 -41.22
CA THR A 412 3.93 -4.33 -41.62
C THR A 412 4.51 -5.71 -41.96
N THR A 413 5.83 -5.87 -41.84
CA THR A 413 6.57 -7.09 -42.14
C THR A 413 6.76 -7.91 -40.87
N TYR A 414 7.13 -7.25 -39.77
CA TYR A 414 7.51 -7.87 -38.49
C TYR A 414 6.74 -7.25 -37.32
N ASN A 415 6.54 -8.02 -36.24
CA ASN A 415 6.01 -7.52 -34.97
C ASN A 415 7.13 -6.87 -34.14
N PRO A 416 6.82 -5.89 -33.26
CA PRO A 416 7.84 -5.10 -32.58
C PRO A 416 8.67 -5.87 -31.55
N ILE A 417 8.29 -7.09 -31.14
CA ILE A 417 9.15 -7.94 -30.30
C ILE A 417 10.27 -8.56 -31.15
N GLY A 418 9.90 -9.43 -32.09
CA GLY A 418 10.83 -10.26 -32.86
C GLY A 418 11.71 -11.16 -31.98
N PHE A 419 11.22 -12.36 -31.61
CA PHE A 419 12.00 -13.36 -30.84
C PHE A 419 11.93 -14.75 -31.50
N SER A 420 12.04 -14.75 -32.83
CA SER A 420 11.55 -15.82 -33.71
C SER A 420 12.59 -16.92 -33.96
N SER A 421 12.40 -18.08 -33.35
CA SER A 421 13.14 -19.33 -33.61
C SER A 421 12.22 -20.53 -33.43
N SER A 422 12.57 -21.69 -34.00
CA SER A 422 11.76 -22.92 -33.88
C SER A 422 11.90 -23.63 -32.53
N SER A 423 12.85 -23.20 -31.69
CA SER A 423 13.04 -23.70 -30.32
C SER A 423 13.42 -22.61 -29.31
N SER A 424 13.16 -21.34 -29.61
CA SER A 424 13.23 -20.28 -28.59
C SER A 424 11.97 -20.32 -27.73
N ILE A 425 12.09 -19.87 -26.47
CA ILE A 425 11.00 -19.84 -25.50
C ILE A 425 10.85 -18.41 -25.01
N PHE A 426 9.71 -17.77 -25.30
CA PHE A 426 9.24 -16.59 -24.59
C PHE A 426 8.22 -17.07 -23.56
N SER A 427 8.44 -16.83 -22.27
CA SER A 427 7.67 -17.46 -21.19
C SER A 427 7.33 -16.53 -20.04
N PHE A 428 6.15 -16.75 -19.46
CA PHE A 428 5.69 -16.20 -18.20
C PHE A 428 5.79 -17.30 -17.15
N SER A 429 6.50 -17.03 -16.06
CA SER A 429 6.64 -17.96 -14.93
C SER A 429 5.38 -17.97 -14.06
N ALA A 430 5.36 -18.80 -13.01
CA ALA A 430 4.19 -18.91 -12.13
C ALA A 430 3.84 -17.54 -11.54
N PHE A 431 2.57 -17.14 -11.65
CA PHE A 431 2.11 -15.87 -11.09
C PHE A 431 2.14 -15.96 -9.56
N GLY A 432 2.81 -15.00 -8.92
CA GLY A 432 2.85 -14.85 -7.47
C GLY A 432 1.55 -14.29 -6.91
N GLU A 433 1.48 -14.18 -5.58
CA GLU A 433 0.26 -13.77 -4.86
C GLU A 433 -0.22 -12.38 -5.32
N ASP A 434 0.70 -11.42 -5.56
CA ASP A 434 0.40 -10.08 -6.05
C ASP A 434 0.28 -9.95 -7.59
N THR A 435 0.05 -11.05 -8.34
CA THR A 435 -0.11 -11.04 -9.81
C THR A 435 -1.43 -11.70 -10.23
N ASP A 436 -2.41 -10.92 -10.72
CA ASP A 436 -3.58 -11.52 -11.40
C ASP A 436 -3.25 -11.87 -12.85
N ARG A 437 -2.69 -10.89 -13.58
CA ARG A 437 -2.51 -10.97 -15.05
C ARG A 437 -1.55 -9.93 -15.58
N TYR A 438 -1.25 -10.03 -16.87
CA TYR A 438 -0.66 -8.95 -17.66
C TYR A 438 -1.69 -8.42 -18.66
N ASP A 439 -2.04 -7.14 -18.56
CA ASP A 439 -2.74 -6.43 -19.62
C ASP A 439 -1.77 -6.26 -20.81
N VAL A 440 -2.20 -6.71 -21.99
CA VAL A 440 -1.43 -6.60 -23.25
C VAL A 440 -1.94 -5.38 -24.00
N VAL A 441 -1.09 -4.36 -24.14
CA VAL A 441 -1.46 -3.07 -24.75
C VAL A 441 -0.56 -2.80 -25.96
N THR A 442 -1.14 -2.34 -27.08
CA THR A 442 -0.36 -1.84 -28.22
C THR A 442 -0.50 -0.34 -28.39
N ASP A 443 0.57 0.30 -28.87
CA ASP A 443 0.59 1.70 -29.34
C ASP A 443 0.14 2.74 -28.30
N GLU A 444 0.56 2.52 -27.05
CA GLU A 444 0.20 3.30 -25.84
C GLU A 444 0.28 4.83 -26.00
N ALA A 445 1.23 5.32 -26.81
CA ALA A 445 1.49 6.75 -26.98
C ALA A 445 0.58 7.45 -28.01
N ILE A 446 -0.23 6.71 -28.77
CA ILE A 446 -1.04 7.25 -29.88
C ILE A 446 -2.51 6.85 -29.75
N LEU A 447 -2.79 5.55 -29.76
CA LEU A 447 -4.12 4.96 -29.66
C LEU A 447 -4.02 3.60 -28.94
N PRO A 448 -3.93 3.58 -27.59
CA PRO A 448 -3.78 2.36 -26.82
C PRO A 448 -4.89 1.34 -27.12
N GLN A 449 -4.53 0.21 -27.74
CA GLN A 449 -5.42 -0.92 -27.92
C GLN A 449 -5.14 -1.96 -26.83
N LYS A 450 -6.11 -2.18 -25.93
CA LYS A 450 -6.06 -3.30 -24.99
C LYS A 450 -6.52 -4.58 -25.69
N LEU A 451 -5.66 -5.60 -25.67
CA LEU A 451 -5.93 -6.93 -26.21
C LEU A 451 -6.23 -7.90 -25.06
N THR A 452 -6.66 -9.12 -25.38
CA THR A 452 -6.98 -10.15 -24.37
C THR A 452 -5.76 -10.43 -23.48
N PRO A 453 -5.85 -10.20 -22.16
CA PRO A 453 -4.70 -10.30 -21.25
C PRO A 453 -4.11 -11.72 -21.14
N GLN A 454 -2.91 -11.80 -20.57
CA GLN A 454 -2.26 -13.05 -20.16
C GLN A 454 -2.59 -13.32 -18.69
N CYS A 455 -3.50 -14.25 -18.42
CA CYS A 455 -4.07 -14.51 -17.08
C CYS A 455 -3.55 -15.80 -16.42
N ASP A 456 -2.70 -16.57 -17.09
CA ASP A 456 -2.03 -17.74 -16.53
C ASP A 456 -0.54 -17.70 -16.90
N ASN A 457 0.27 -18.52 -16.23
CA ASN A 457 1.63 -18.80 -16.69
C ASN A 457 1.61 -19.57 -18.02
N GLY A 458 2.70 -19.49 -18.80
CA GLY A 458 2.74 -20.14 -20.12
C GLY A 458 3.78 -19.57 -21.07
N THR A 459 3.67 -19.91 -22.36
CA THR A 459 4.64 -19.54 -23.39
C THR A 459 3.99 -18.79 -24.55
N TRP A 460 4.69 -17.80 -25.11
CA TRP A 460 4.36 -17.17 -26.38
C TRP A 460 5.25 -17.72 -27.50
N ASN A 461 4.64 -18.09 -28.61
CA ASN A 461 5.30 -18.40 -29.87
C ASN A 461 5.37 -17.12 -30.71
N VAL A 462 6.44 -16.34 -30.50
CA VAL A 462 6.70 -15.10 -31.25
C VAL A 462 7.37 -15.46 -32.58
N THR A 463 6.59 -15.58 -33.65
CA THR A 463 7.13 -15.80 -35.01
C THR A 463 7.32 -14.49 -35.74
N THR A 464 7.98 -14.52 -36.90
CA THR A 464 8.14 -13.39 -37.84
C THR A 464 6.83 -12.61 -38.10
N ASN A 465 5.71 -13.32 -38.34
CA ASN A 465 4.47 -12.75 -38.87
C ASN A 465 3.25 -12.84 -37.93
N THR A 466 3.38 -13.49 -36.78
CA THR A 466 2.27 -13.67 -35.82
C THR A 466 2.80 -14.02 -34.44
N ILE A 467 2.05 -13.63 -33.42
CA ILE A 467 2.27 -14.03 -32.02
C ILE A 467 1.07 -14.90 -31.64
N SER A 468 1.32 -16.13 -31.18
CA SER A 468 0.32 -16.97 -30.52
C SER A 468 0.82 -17.41 -29.15
N ARG A 469 -0.07 -17.94 -28.31
CA ARG A 469 0.28 -18.35 -26.94
C ARG A 469 -0.28 -19.72 -26.58
N SER A 470 0.36 -20.37 -25.61
CA SER A 470 -0.15 -21.61 -25.00
C SER A 470 -1.50 -21.33 -24.35
N VAL A 471 -2.53 -22.10 -24.71
CA VAL A 471 -3.87 -21.94 -24.13
C VAL A 471 -3.88 -22.44 -22.68
N GLY A 472 -4.18 -21.53 -21.75
CA GLY A 472 -4.41 -21.81 -20.34
C GLY A 472 -5.90 -21.74 -19.96
N PRO A 473 -6.26 -22.04 -18.70
CA PRO A 473 -7.66 -22.03 -18.25
C PRO A 473 -8.32 -20.64 -18.28
N ARG A 474 -7.57 -19.57 -18.00
CA ARG A 474 -8.02 -18.17 -18.09
C ARG A 474 -7.52 -17.47 -19.36
N THR A 475 -6.54 -18.06 -20.04
CA THR A 475 -5.82 -17.47 -21.19
C THR A 475 -6.11 -18.23 -22.50
N PRO A 476 -7.12 -17.82 -23.30
CA PRO A 476 -7.28 -18.32 -24.67
C PRO A 476 -6.14 -17.83 -25.57
N ASP A 477 -5.92 -18.43 -26.74
CA ASP A 477 -5.00 -17.85 -27.74
C ASP A 477 -5.57 -16.54 -28.31
N PHE A 478 -4.73 -15.66 -28.87
CA PHE A 478 -5.17 -14.41 -29.49
C PHE A 478 -6.06 -14.68 -30.72
N THR A 479 -7.08 -13.86 -30.94
CA THR A 479 -7.93 -13.89 -32.14
C THR A 479 -7.15 -13.50 -33.40
N ALA A 480 -7.74 -13.74 -34.58
CA ALA A 480 -7.13 -13.35 -35.86
C ALA A 480 -6.99 -11.82 -36.03
N GLU A 481 -7.88 -11.04 -35.40
CA GLU A 481 -7.82 -9.57 -35.40
C GLU A 481 -6.70 -9.07 -34.48
N GLU A 482 -6.65 -9.53 -33.22
CA GLU A 482 -5.57 -9.19 -32.28
C GLU A 482 -4.19 -9.59 -32.82
N LYS A 483 -4.07 -10.75 -33.49
CA LYS A 483 -2.83 -11.16 -34.18
C LYS A 483 -2.42 -10.22 -35.31
N THR A 484 -3.39 -9.58 -35.96
CA THR A 484 -3.13 -8.57 -36.99
C THR A 484 -2.71 -7.25 -36.34
N THR A 485 -3.31 -6.85 -35.22
CA THR A 485 -2.88 -5.68 -34.42
C THR A 485 -1.47 -5.87 -33.88
N LEU A 486 -1.17 -6.98 -33.18
CA LEU A 486 0.16 -7.34 -32.67
C LEU A 486 1.25 -7.35 -33.74
N LYS A 487 0.90 -7.61 -35.01
CA LYS A 487 1.84 -7.62 -36.13
C LYS A 487 2.13 -6.23 -36.71
N ASN A 488 1.18 -5.30 -36.61
CA ASN A 488 1.26 -3.98 -37.24
C ASN A 488 1.55 -2.85 -36.23
N ALA A 489 1.58 -3.15 -34.93
CA ALA A 489 1.87 -2.20 -33.87
C ALA A 489 3.31 -1.66 -33.94
N GLU A 490 3.50 -0.39 -33.57
CA GLU A 490 4.82 0.19 -33.30
C GLU A 490 5.35 -0.27 -31.94
N SER A 491 4.45 -0.62 -31.00
CA SER A 491 4.83 -1.07 -29.66
C SER A 491 3.86 -2.07 -29.05
N ILE A 492 4.39 -3.00 -28.26
CA ILE A 492 3.66 -3.92 -27.39
C ILE A 492 4.20 -3.75 -25.97
N THR A 493 3.31 -3.43 -25.03
CA THR A 493 3.62 -3.35 -23.59
C THR A 493 2.81 -4.40 -22.84
N LEU A 494 3.51 -5.10 -21.95
CA LEU A 494 2.98 -6.08 -21.01
C LEU A 494 2.99 -5.41 -19.64
N ASN A 495 1.82 -4.95 -19.18
CA ASN A 495 1.68 -4.28 -17.89
C ASN A 495 1.12 -5.27 -16.87
N ARG A 496 1.88 -5.60 -15.82
CA ARG A 496 1.38 -6.44 -14.72
C ARG A 496 0.27 -5.69 -13.99
N LEU A 497 -0.81 -6.40 -13.71
CA LEU A 497 -1.86 -5.95 -12.82
C LEU A 497 -1.90 -6.89 -11.61
N ASN A 498 -2.06 -6.29 -10.44
CA ASN A 498 -2.07 -7.03 -9.19
C ASN A 498 -3.45 -7.69 -9.00
N GLN A 499 -3.61 -8.46 -7.92
CA GLN A 499 -4.96 -8.91 -7.54
C GLN A 499 -5.87 -7.68 -7.30
N PRO A 500 -7.16 -7.73 -7.69
CA PRO A 500 -8.11 -6.69 -7.32
C PRO A 500 -8.20 -6.54 -5.80
N VAL A 501 -8.47 -5.33 -5.32
CA VAL A 501 -8.67 -5.04 -3.90
C VAL A 501 -9.79 -5.92 -3.32
N GLU A 502 -9.58 -6.57 -2.18
CA GLU A 502 -10.64 -7.30 -1.48
C GLU A 502 -11.21 -6.46 -0.32
N LEU A 503 -12.53 -6.23 -0.33
CA LEU A 503 -13.24 -5.64 0.82
C LEU A 503 -13.91 -6.76 1.62
N LEU A 504 -13.37 -7.03 2.82
CA LEU A 504 -13.76 -8.17 3.64
C LEU A 504 -14.82 -7.83 4.70
N LYS A 505 -14.73 -6.65 5.33
CA LYS A 505 -15.64 -6.26 6.42
C LYS A 505 -15.82 -4.75 6.57
N VAL A 506 -17.06 -4.36 6.80
CA VAL A 506 -17.48 -3.03 7.23
C VAL A 506 -18.06 -3.14 8.65
N ASP A 507 -17.64 -2.27 9.56
CA ASP A 507 -18.27 -2.10 10.86
C ASP A 507 -19.46 -1.14 10.74
N GLN A 508 -20.50 -1.41 11.53
CA GLN A 508 -21.77 -0.69 11.49
C GLN A 508 -22.25 -0.33 12.90
N GLU A 509 -22.70 0.91 13.08
CA GLU A 509 -23.44 1.39 14.23
C GLU A 509 -24.84 1.80 13.75
N ILE A 510 -25.87 1.09 14.23
CA ILE A 510 -27.25 1.23 13.75
C ILE A 510 -28.12 1.76 14.87
N ALA A 511 -28.81 2.87 14.62
CA ALA A 511 -29.74 3.48 15.56
C ALA A 511 -31.17 3.48 14.98
N THR A 512 -32.04 4.35 15.50
CA THR A 512 -33.46 4.39 15.14
C THR A 512 -33.72 5.03 13.77
N HIS A 513 -33.04 6.13 13.45
CA HIS A 513 -33.25 6.93 12.22
C HIS A 513 -31.95 7.17 11.44
N GLU A 514 -30.84 6.60 11.90
CA GLU A 514 -29.52 6.75 11.31
C GLU A 514 -28.78 5.41 11.33
N ALA A 515 -27.89 5.22 10.36
CA ALA A 515 -27.00 4.07 10.26
C ALA A 515 -25.63 4.52 9.77
N THR A 516 -24.60 4.19 10.55
CA THR A 516 -23.24 4.68 10.39
C THR A 516 -22.30 3.52 10.08
N PHE A 517 -21.41 3.70 9.10
CA PHE A 517 -20.57 2.65 8.53
C PHE A 517 -19.11 3.11 8.37
N LYS A 518 -18.17 2.20 8.61
CA LYS A 518 -16.73 2.39 8.35
C LYS A 518 -16.08 1.09 7.88
N LEU A 519 -15.13 1.17 6.95
CA LEU A 519 -14.31 0.01 6.55
C LEU A 519 -13.50 -0.51 7.74
N SER A 520 -13.45 -1.82 7.91
CA SER A 520 -12.82 -2.45 9.09
C SER A 520 -11.89 -3.63 8.76
N ASP A 521 -12.01 -4.23 7.58
CA ASP A 521 -11.09 -5.27 7.07
C ASP A 521 -11.10 -5.25 5.54
N TYR A 522 -9.92 -5.16 4.92
CA TYR A 522 -9.70 -5.14 3.47
C TYR A 522 -8.24 -5.45 3.12
N GLN A 523 -7.99 -5.95 1.91
CA GLN A 523 -6.64 -6.21 1.38
C GLN A 523 -6.43 -5.42 0.09
N LEU A 524 -5.34 -4.64 0.01
CA LEU A 524 -5.10 -3.73 -1.11
C LEU A 524 -4.23 -4.33 -2.23
N HIS A 525 -3.47 -5.41 -1.97
CA HIS A 525 -2.57 -6.06 -2.93
C HIS A 525 -1.65 -5.07 -3.69
N GLY A 526 -1.12 -4.06 -2.99
CA GLY A 526 -0.25 -3.01 -3.58
C GLY A 526 -0.95 -2.00 -4.50
N ASN A 527 -2.28 -2.04 -4.62
CA ASN A 527 -3.07 -1.09 -5.42
C ASN A 527 -3.29 0.27 -4.73
N ASP A 528 -2.63 0.54 -3.60
CA ASP A 528 -2.79 1.73 -2.75
C ASP A 528 -2.80 3.05 -3.55
N ASN A 529 -1.93 3.17 -4.54
CA ASN A 529 -1.79 4.35 -5.40
C ASN A 529 -2.84 4.44 -6.53
N LEU A 530 -3.70 3.43 -6.69
CA LEU A 530 -4.75 3.36 -7.69
C LEU A 530 -6.15 3.67 -7.13
N ILE A 531 -6.29 3.73 -5.80
CA ILE A 531 -7.58 3.94 -5.12
C ILE A 531 -8.08 5.36 -5.38
N LYS A 532 -9.35 5.47 -5.79
CA LYS A 532 -10.06 6.74 -6.00
C LYS A 532 -10.88 7.13 -4.79
N GLU A 533 -11.81 6.26 -4.43
CA GLU A 533 -12.81 6.48 -3.39
C GLU A 533 -13.44 5.13 -2.98
N VAL A 534 -14.35 5.18 -2.02
CA VAL A 534 -15.15 4.06 -1.55
C VAL A 534 -16.62 4.42 -1.75
N ASP A 535 -17.32 3.67 -2.59
CA ASP A 535 -18.75 3.81 -2.85
C ASP A 535 -19.57 3.19 -1.72
N PHE A 536 -20.61 3.89 -1.27
CA PHE A 536 -21.63 3.39 -0.35
C PHE A 536 -23.02 3.64 -0.97
N LYS A 537 -23.70 2.58 -1.43
CA LYS A 537 -25.05 2.65 -2.02
C LYS A 537 -26.08 1.96 -1.12
N LEU A 538 -27.07 2.70 -0.68
CA LEU A 538 -28.13 2.22 0.20
C LEU A 538 -29.40 1.85 -0.58
N TYR A 539 -29.97 0.69 -0.30
CA TYR A 539 -31.25 0.22 -0.85
C TYR A 539 -32.22 -0.21 0.25
N SER A 540 -33.52 0.02 0.03
CA SER A 540 -34.64 -0.41 0.89
C SER A 540 -35.17 -1.81 0.54
N LYS A 541 -34.51 -2.51 -0.39
CA LYS A 541 -34.70 -3.93 -0.70
C LYS A 541 -33.41 -4.51 -1.28
N GLU A 542 -33.26 -5.82 -1.25
CA GLU A 542 -32.11 -6.50 -1.87
C GLU A 542 -32.09 -6.32 -3.40
N THR A 543 -30.90 -6.13 -3.97
CA THR A 543 -30.65 -6.05 -5.42
C THR A 543 -29.47 -6.92 -5.85
N GLU A 544 -29.53 -7.45 -7.07
CA GLU A 544 -28.44 -8.21 -7.70
C GLU A 544 -27.55 -7.32 -8.60
N SER A 545 -27.80 -6.00 -8.65
CA SER A 545 -27.11 -5.08 -9.57
C SER A 545 -26.81 -3.70 -8.96
N PRO A 546 -26.04 -3.63 -7.85
CA PRO A 546 -25.66 -2.38 -7.17
C PRO A 546 -24.83 -1.41 -8.04
N GLU A 547 -24.29 -1.88 -9.17
CA GLU A 547 -23.77 -1.02 -10.24
C GLU A 547 -24.74 0.12 -10.60
N THR A 548 -26.04 -0.17 -10.65
CA THR A 548 -27.06 0.75 -11.17
C THR A 548 -28.05 1.21 -10.09
N GLU A 549 -28.44 2.47 -10.15
CA GLU A 549 -29.61 2.98 -9.39
C GLU A 549 -30.87 2.31 -9.94
N ASN A 550 -31.43 1.38 -9.17
CA ASN A 550 -32.58 0.58 -9.55
C ASN A 550 -33.69 0.64 -8.48
N GLU A 551 -34.78 -0.09 -8.68
CA GLU A 551 -35.98 0.02 -7.84
C GLU A 551 -35.64 -0.25 -6.36
N GLY A 552 -35.95 0.71 -5.48
CA GLY A 552 -35.64 0.62 -4.05
C GLY A 552 -34.28 1.20 -3.65
N PHE A 553 -33.52 1.79 -4.56
CA PHE A 553 -32.41 2.70 -4.22
C PHE A 553 -32.89 3.83 -3.29
N VAL A 554 -32.06 4.22 -2.32
CA VAL A 554 -32.36 5.22 -1.27
C VAL A 554 -31.41 6.40 -1.33
N ASP A 555 -30.10 6.14 -1.28
CA ASP A 555 -29.05 7.18 -1.20
C ASP A 555 -27.69 6.63 -1.64
N TYR A 556 -26.77 7.52 -2.03
CA TYR A 556 -25.41 7.23 -2.46
C TYR A 556 -24.42 8.25 -1.90
N GLN A 557 -23.36 7.76 -1.26
CA GLN A 557 -22.29 8.58 -0.71
C GLN A 557 -20.94 7.95 -1.07
N THR A 558 -19.90 8.78 -1.26
CA THR A 558 -18.51 8.30 -1.44
C THR A 558 -17.60 8.85 -0.36
N ALA A 559 -16.53 8.12 -0.04
CA ALA A 559 -15.62 8.45 1.03
C ALA A 559 -14.19 7.91 0.83
N ASN A 560 -13.26 8.28 1.71
CA ASN A 560 -11.93 7.66 1.80
C ASN A 560 -11.96 6.40 2.67
N LEU A 561 -10.95 5.53 2.58
CA LEU A 561 -10.84 4.28 3.35
C LEU A 561 -11.06 4.47 4.87
N ASP A 562 -10.47 5.52 5.44
CA ASP A 562 -10.53 5.83 6.87
C ASP A 562 -11.81 6.55 7.31
N SER A 563 -12.63 7.02 6.38
CA SER A 563 -13.81 7.83 6.67
C SER A 563 -14.92 7.02 7.35
N THR A 564 -15.93 7.74 7.82
CA THR A 564 -17.15 7.18 8.40
C THR A 564 -18.33 7.83 7.69
N VAL A 565 -19.27 7.01 7.23
CA VAL A 565 -20.40 7.39 6.38
C VAL A 565 -21.69 7.18 7.16
N THR A 566 -22.58 8.17 7.21
CA THR A 566 -23.85 8.09 7.95
C THR A 566 -25.02 8.37 7.02
N PHE A 567 -25.92 7.39 6.93
CA PHE A 567 -27.23 7.55 6.30
C PHE A 567 -28.23 8.00 7.37
N SER A 568 -28.96 9.09 7.10
CA SER A 568 -29.93 9.71 8.01
C SER A 568 -31.38 9.56 7.50
N ASP A 569 -32.35 10.07 8.25
CA ASP A 569 -33.79 10.06 7.91
C ASP A 569 -34.37 8.65 7.60
N LEU A 570 -33.74 7.61 8.15
CA LEU A 570 -34.17 6.24 8.00
C LEU A 570 -35.45 5.95 8.80
N LYS A 571 -36.29 5.05 8.29
CA LYS A 571 -37.51 4.62 8.99
C LYS A 571 -37.15 3.65 10.11
N ASP A 572 -37.81 3.75 11.25
CA ASP A 572 -37.61 2.82 12.37
C ASP A 572 -38.03 1.38 12.01
N ARG A 573 -37.43 0.37 12.66
CA ARG A 573 -37.71 -1.07 12.47
C ARG A 573 -37.65 -1.58 11.02
N THR A 574 -37.01 -0.86 10.11
CA THR A 574 -37.02 -1.09 8.67
C THR A 574 -35.73 -1.79 8.23
N GLU A 575 -35.86 -2.76 7.34
CA GLU A 575 -34.72 -3.51 6.78
C GLU A 575 -34.15 -2.78 5.57
N TYR A 576 -32.83 -2.74 5.49
CA TYR A 576 -32.06 -2.04 4.48
C TYR A 576 -30.84 -2.88 4.06
N TRP A 577 -30.37 -2.66 2.84
CA TRP A 577 -29.21 -3.32 2.25
C TRP A 577 -28.22 -2.25 1.78
N LEU A 578 -27.09 -2.17 2.46
CA LEU A 578 -25.97 -1.36 2.03
C LEU A 578 -25.06 -2.20 1.12
N TYR A 579 -24.57 -1.59 0.05
CA TYR A 579 -23.55 -2.16 -0.83
C TYR A 579 -22.34 -1.24 -0.82
N VAL A 580 -21.16 -1.78 -0.53
CA VAL A 580 -19.90 -1.03 -0.41
C VAL A 580 -18.84 -1.57 -1.36
N ARG A 581 -18.08 -0.67 -2.00
CA ARG A 581 -17.00 -1.00 -2.95
C ARG A 581 -15.86 -0.01 -2.82
N ILE A 582 -14.64 -0.50 -2.57
CA ILE A 582 -13.41 0.28 -2.80
C ILE A 582 -13.17 0.33 -4.31
N VAL A 583 -13.02 1.54 -4.86
CA VAL A 583 -12.91 1.83 -6.30
C VAL A 583 -11.49 2.25 -6.68
N CYS A 584 -10.97 1.71 -7.78
CA CYS A 584 -9.61 1.94 -8.29
C CYS A 584 -9.57 2.40 -9.76
N ASP A 585 -8.38 2.76 -10.26
CA ASP A 585 -8.09 2.95 -11.68
C ASP A 585 -6.97 2.00 -12.15
N PRO A 586 -7.21 1.05 -13.09
CA PRO A 586 -8.48 0.75 -13.75
C PRO A 586 -9.48 0.05 -12.83
N ASP A 587 -10.78 0.16 -13.14
CA ASP A 587 -11.86 -0.45 -12.32
C ASP A 587 -11.77 -1.99 -12.20
N SER A 588 -10.99 -2.65 -13.07
CA SER A 588 -10.63 -4.07 -12.93
C SER A 588 -9.67 -4.38 -11.77
N GLN A 589 -9.30 -3.38 -10.96
CA GLN A 589 -8.60 -3.52 -9.69
C GLN A 589 -9.48 -3.10 -8.49
N SER A 590 -10.65 -2.52 -8.75
CA SER A 590 -11.66 -2.26 -7.72
C SER A 590 -12.18 -3.56 -7.12
N SER A 591 -12.61 -3.48 -5.88
CA SER A 591 -13.25 -4.59 -5.17
C SER A 591 -14.59 -5.03 -5.77
N GLN A 592 -15.06 -6.21 -5.38
CA GLN A 592 -16.46 -6.60 -5.55
C GLN A 592 -17.35 -5.91 -4.50
N TRP A 593 -18.63 -5.71 -4.82
CA TRP A 593 -19.59 -5.10 -3.89
C TRP A 593 -19.86 -6.00 -2.67
N LEU A 594 -19.43 -5.56 -1.49
CA LEU A 594 -19.78 -6.20 -0.23
C LEU A 594 -21.21 -5.79 0.17
N LYS A 595 -22.10 -6.78 0.29
CA LYS A 595 -23.52 -6.60 0.68
C LYS A 595 -23.69 -6.74 2.19
N ILE A 596 -24.20 -5.70 2.84
CA ILE A 596 -24.40 -5.59 4.29
C ILE A 596 -25.89 -5.35 4.57
N PRO A 597 -26.67 -6.39 4.94
CA PRO A 597 -28.05 -6.23 5.38
C PRO A 597 -28.09 -5.74 6.84
N PHE A 598 -28.90 -4.72 7.11
CA PHE A 598 -29.12 -4.19 8.46
C PHE A 598 -30.58 -3.85 8.71
N LYS A 599 -30.92 -3.56 9.97
CA LYS A 599 -32.26 -3.18 10.39
C LYS A 599 -32.20 -2.09 11.44
N THR A 600 -32.87 -0.96 11.19
CA THR A 600 -32.95 0.15 12.15
C THR A 600 -33.63 -0.28 13.45
N GLU A 601 -33.24 0.38 14.54
CA GLU A 601 -33.82 0.12 15.86
C GLU A 601 -35.30 0.56 15.95
N GLN A 602 -35.94 0.22 17.08
CA GLN A 602 -37.29 0.68 17.38
C GLN A 602 -37.25 2.00 18.15
N GLU A 603 -37.95 3.02 17.63
CA GLU A 603 -38.14 4.27 18.34
C GLU A 603 -38.91 4.03 19.65
N MET A 604 -38.34 4.50 20.75
CA MET A 604 -38.86 4.31 22.11
C MET A 604 -39.95 5.32 22.45
N ILE A 605 -40.98 4.87 23.18
CA ILE A 605 -42.11 5.69 23.62
C ILE A 605 -41.63 6.76 24.60
N ASN A 606 -41.74 8.02 24.20
CA ASN A 606 -41.39 9.19 25.01
C ASN A 606 -42.65 10.06 25.23
N VAL A 607 -43.36 9.82 26.33
CA VAL A 607 -44.60 10.55 26.66
C VAL A 607 -44.50 11.15 28.07
N SER A 608 -44.63 12.48 28.15
CA SER A 608 -44.63 13.23 29.40
C SER A 608 -46.01 13.26 30.03
N PHE A 609 -46.07 12.99 31.34
CA PHE A 609 -47.30 13.01 32.15
C PHE A 609 -47.15 14.00 33.33
N PRO A 610 -48.23 14.69 33.73
CA PRO A 610 -48.19 15.60 34.87
C PRO A 610 -48.19 14.81 36.18
N VAL A 611 -47.08 14.85 36.92
CA VAL A 611 -46.85 14.01 38.11
C VAL A 611 -47.66 14.41 39.36
N GLU A 612 -48.12 15.67 39.43
CA GLU A 612 -49.08 16.15 40.40
C GLU A 612 -50.21 16.93 39.70
N VAL A 613 -51.46 16.57 39.99
CA VAL A 613 -52.65 17.28 39.50
C VAL A 613 -53.67 17.51 40.61
N ALA A 614 -54.38 18.63 40.51
CA ALA A 614 -55.30 19.14 41.53
C ALA A 614 -56.53 19.79 40.91
N PHE A 615 -57.66 19.65 41.62
CA PHE A 615 -58.95 20.25 41.30
C PHE A 615 -59.58 20.85 42.56
N TYR A 616 -60.53 21.75 42.39
CA TYR A 616 -61.33 22.37 43.46
C TYR A 616 -62.82 22.36 43.10
N SER A 617 -63.69 22.62 44.07
CA SER A 617 -65.13 22.82 43.84
C SER A 617 -65.48 24.30 43.84
N GLU A 618 -66.24 24.74 42.84
CA GLU A 618 -66.73 26.11 42.67
C GLU A 618 -68.26 26.14 42.58
N LYS A 619 -68.90 27.07 43.29
CA LYS A 619 -70.35 27.23 43.23
C LYS A 619 -70.80 27.84 41.90
N SER A 620 -71.43 27.03 41.06
CA SER A 620 -71.97 27.42 39.75
C SER A 620 -73.36 26.83 39.56
N GLU A 621 -74.33 27.64 39.13
CA GLU A 621 -75.74 27.23 38.88
C GLU A 621 -76.43 26.54 40.10
N GLY A 622 -75.97 26.84 41.32
CA GLY A 622 -76.51 26.24 42.55
C GLY A 622 -75.90 24.88 42.92
N GLN A 623 -74.86 24.42 42.21
CA GLN A 623 -74.09 23.21 42.50
C GLN A 623 -72.62 23.55 42.74
N GLN A 624 -71.93 22.73 43.54
CA GLN A 624 -70.48 22.79 43.74
C GLN A 624 -69.80 22.01 42.60
N LYS A 625 -69.63 22.64 41.43
CA LYS A 625 -69.04 22.02 40.24
C LYS A 625 -67.52 21.90 40.38
N ILE A 626 -66.95 20.80 39.90
CA ILE A 626 -65.48 20.62 39.92
C ILE A 626 -64.81 21.43 38.81
N ARG A 627 -63.67 22.04 39.17
CA ARG A 627 -62.76 22.81 38.31
C ARG A 627 -61.32 22.32 38.51
N GLU A 628 -60.56 22.24 37.44
CA GLU A 628 -59.10 22.05 37.51
C GLU A 628 -58.40 23.28 38.12
N ALA A 629 -57.36 23.08 38.94
CA ALA A 629 -56.66 24.16 39.63
C ALA A 629 -55.69 24.96 38.73
N LYS A 630 -55.31 24.36 37.60
CA LYS A 630 -54.56 24.93 36.47
C LYS A 630 -54.76 24.01 35.27
N GLU A 631 -54.28 24.41 34.11
CA GLU A 631 -54.16 23.50 32.96
C GLU A 631 -53.06 22.45 33.21
N TYR A 632 -53.30 21.21 32.79
CA TYR A 632 -52.32 20.13 32.72
C TYR A 632 -52.31 19.54 31.32
N GLN A 633 -51.14 19.13 30.82
CA GLN A 633 -51.00 18.51 29.50
C GLN A 633 -50.32 17.14 29.60
N ILE A 634 -50.61 16.29 28.62
CA ILE A 634 -49.90 15.06 28.32
C ILE A 634 -49.28 15.27 26.94
N GLU A 635 -47.96 15.09 26.82
CA GLU A 635 -47.19 15.47 25.64
C GLU A 635 -46.51 14.22 25.06
N ASN A 636 -46.78 13.92 23.79
CA ASN A 636 -46.09 12.87 23.05
C ASN A 636 -44.88 13.48 22.32
N HIS A 637 -43.68 13.09 22.74
CA HIS A 637 -42.41 13.51 22.15
C HIS A 637 -41.84 12.46 21.18
N SER A 638 -42.55 11.35 20.94
CA SER A 638 -42.22 10.38 19.89
C SER A 638 -42.73 10.83 18.52
N SER A 639 -42.16 10.29 17.44
CA SER A 639 -42.59 10.59 16.06
C SER A 639 -43.90 9.90 15.66
N PHE A 640 -44.22 8.78 16.31
CA PHE A 640 -45.40 7.95 16.07
C PHE A 640 -46.58 8.29 17.02
N PRO A 641 -47.83 7.97 16.62
CA PRO A 641 -49.00 8.14 17.49
C PRO A 641 -49.01 7.18 18.70
N VAL A 642 -49.53 7.66 19.83
CA VAL A 642 -49.67 6.90 21.08
C VAL A 642 -51.13 6.87 21.57
N THR A 643 -51.53 5.72 22.09
CA THR A 643 -52.78 5.57 22.85
C THR A 643 -52.49 5.82 24.32
N VAL A 644 -53.23 6.74 24.94
CA VAL A 644 -53.11 7.07 26.38
C VAL A 644 -54.36 6.59 27.13
N GLN A 645 -54.15 5.93 28.27
CA GLN A 645 -55.22 5.36 29.09
C GLN A 645 -55.03 5.64 30.59
N ALA A 646 -56.13 5.90 31.29
CA ALA A 646 -56.20 5.82 32.75
C ALA A 646 -56.70 4.44 33.18
N THR A 647 -55.85 3.68 33.89
CA THR A 647 -56.02 2.22 34.11
C THR A 647 -56.17 1.81 35.58
N ASP A 648 -55.92 2.72 36.53
CA ASP A 648 -56.18 2.50 37.96
C ASP A 648 -56.49 3.84 38.65
N PHE A 649 -57.39 3.82 39.64
CA PHE A 649 -57.69 5.00 40.46
C PHE A 649 -57.85 4.59 41.93
N GLN A 650 -56.81 4.84 42.71
CA GLN A 650 -56.72 4.47 44.12
C GLN A 650 -56.95 5.68 45.03
N GLU A 651 -57.69 5.50 46.12
CA GLU A 651 -57.80 6.48 47.20
C GLU A 651 -56.61 6.35 48.15
N LEU A 652 -55.86 7.44 48.37
CA LEU A 652 -54.69 7.48 49.25
C LEU A 652 -55.03 8.09 50.62
N SER A 653 -55.86 9.12 50.65
CA SER A 653 -56.24 9.82 51.89
C SER A 653 -57.65 10.40 51.77
N ASN A 654 -58.50 10.11 52.77
CA ASN A 654 -59.89 10.53 52.81
C ASN A 654 -60.37 10.72 54.27
N PRO A 655 -59.77 11.66 55.03
CA PRO A 655 -60.01 11.81 56.47
C PRO A 655 -61.47 12.19 56.81
N THR A 656 -62.25 12.67 55.83
CA THR A 656 -63.66 13.05 56.00
C THR A 656 -64.66 12.04 55.42
N GLY A 657 -64.18 10.93 54.83
CA GLY A 657 -65.02 9.85 54.30
C GLY A 657 -65.99 10.30 53.20
N ILE A 658 -65.51 11.09 52.24
CA ILE A 658 -66.26 11.47 51.02
C ILE A 658 -66.12 10.32 50.04
N ASN A 659 -67.23 9.70 49.62
CA ASN A 659 -67.19 8.60 48.67
C ASN A 659 -67.11 9.12 47.23
N LEU A 660 -66.57 8.30 46.33
CA LEU A 660 -66.70 8.52 44.89
C LEU A 660 -68.05 7.96 44.41
N LEU A 661 -68.85 8.81 43.77
CA LEU A 661 -70.14 8.41 43.19
C LEU A 661 -69.95 7.93 41.74
N PRO A 662 -70.53 6.77 41.34
CA PRO A 662 -70.44 6.26 39.97
C PRO A 662 -71.39 6.98 38.99
N LYS A 663 -72.25 7.88 39.48
CA LYS A 663 -73.20 8.70 38.70
C LYS A 663 -73.69 9.88 39.54
N ALA A 664 -74.33 10.85 38.91
CA ALA A 664 -74.97 11.96 39.61
C ALA A 664 -76.14 11.50 40.50
N ASP A 665 -76.24 12.08 41.69
CA ASP A 665 -77.31 11.84 42.67
C ASP A 665 -77.71 13.16 43.35
N ALA A 666 -78.79 13.79 42.89
CA ALA A 666 -79.31 15.04 43.44
C ALA A 666 -79.90 14.92 44.86
N THR A 667 -79.97 13.71 45.43
CA THR A 667 -80.38 13.49 46.82
C THR A 667 -79.19 13.35 47.78
N ASN A 668 -77.99 13.13 47.24
CA ASN A 668 -76.75 13.10 48.02
C ASN A 668 -76.42 14.51 48.58
N LYS A 669 -75.73 14.54 49.72
CA LYS A 669 -75.39 15.77 50.47
C LYS A 669 -73.96 15.77 51.04
N LYS A 670 -73.05 14.94 50.49
CA LYS A 670 -71.70 14.75 51.05
C LYS A 670 -70.65 14.27 50.04
N ASP A 671 -71.02 13.38 49.13
CA ASP A 671 -70.08 12.62 48.32
C ASP A 671 -69.64 13.38 47.06
N LEU A 672 -68.73 12.79 46.27
CA LEU A 672 -68.10 13.40 45.11
C LEU A 672 -68.36 12.58 43.85
N LEU A 673 -69.06 13.17 42.86
CA LEU A 673 -68.96 12.72 41.47
C LEU A 673 -67.74 13.39 40.85
N LEU A 674 -66.75 12.60 40.42
CA LEU A 674 -65.55 13.08 39.73
C LEU A 674 -65.42 12.38 38.38
N ASN A 675 -65.20 13.16 37.33
CA ASN A 675 -64.94 12.69 35.98
C ASN A 675 -63.53 13.11 35.57
N LEU A 676 -62.87 12.25 34.79
CA LEU A 676 -61.68 12.60 34.03
C LEU A 676 -62.12 13.34 32.75
N THR A 677 -61.42 14.41 32.38
CA THR A 677 -61.68 15.12 31.12
C THR A 677 -60.45 15.17 30.22
N GLU A 678 -60.73 15.16 28.92
CA GLU A 678 -59.81 15.54 27.86
C GLU A 678 -60.24 16.92 27.36
N GLY A 679 -59.45 17.94 27.71
CA GLY A 679 -59.88 19.33 27.67
C GLY A 679 -61.24 19.51 28.36
N ASN A 680 -62.23 20.01 27.61
CA ASN A 680 -63.58 20.23 28.10
C ASN A 680 -64.51 18.98 28.03
N GLN A 681 -64.06 17.86 27.44
CA GLN A 681 -64.88 16.66 27.22
C GLN A 681 -64.67 15.63 28.33
N SER A 682 -65.76 15.17 28.95
CA SER A 682 -65.70 14.10 29.96
C SER A 682 -65.49 12.73 29.31
N ILE A 683 -64.31 12.15 29.49
CA ILE A 683 -63.96 10.81 28.96
C ILE A 683 -64.40 9.67 29.90
N GLY A 684 -64.76 9.95 31.16
CA GLY A 684 -65.47 8.99 32.01
C GLY A 684 -65.47 9.32 33.50
N VAL A 685 -66.27 8.58 34.27
CA VAL A 685 -66.37 8.72 35.73
C VAL A 685 -65.20 8.01 36.42
N LEU A 686 -64.49 8.71 37.30
CA LEU A 686 -63.40 8.14 38.09
C LEU A 686 -63.95 7.33 39.26
N THR A 687 -63.84 6.00 39.16
CA THR A 687 -64.27 5.03 40.17
C THR A 687 -63.11 4.12 40.56
N LYS A 688 -63.24 3.38 41.67
CA LYS A 688 -62.21 2.43 42.15
C LYS A 688 -62.09 1.15 41.29
N SER A 689 -62.68 1.13 40.10
CA SER A 689 -62.79 -0.03 39.20
C SER A 689 -62.24 0.21 37.78
N LEU A 690 -61.38 1.23 37.56
CA LEU A 690 -60.78 1.51 36.23
C LEU A 690 -59.98 0.34 35.64
N LYS A 691 -59.59 -0.66 36.45
CA LYS A 691 -58.92 -1.88 35.98
C LYS A 691 -59.80 -2.74 35.07
N ASP A 692 -61.11 -2.72 35.29
CA ASP A 692 -62.09 -3.51 34.55
C ASP A 692 -62.64 -2.75 33.33
N ALA A 693 -62.54 -1.42 33.35
CA ALA A 693 -62.91 -0.52 32.26
C ALA A 693 -62.03 0.75 32.26
N PRO A 694 -60.85 0.73 31.60
CA PRO A 694 -59.98 1.89 31.48
C PRO A 694 -60.64 3.05 30.73
N LEU A 695 -60.30 4.29 31.10
CA LEU A 695 -60.71 5.47 30.35
C LEU A 695 -59.64 5.79 29.30
N ASN A 696 -60.07 5.95 28.04
CA ASN A 696 -59.20 6.28 26.92
C ASN A 696 -59.23 7.78 26.65
N PHE A 697 -58.09 8.34 26.29
CA PHE A 697 -57.99 9.62 25.59
C PHE A 697 -58.15 9.38 24.09
N GLU A 698 -58.37 10.45 23.32
CA GLU A 698 -58.21 10.41 21.87
C GLU A 698 -56.74 10.10 21.48
N GLU A 699 -56.54 9.71 20.23
CA GLU A 699 -55.24 9.25 19.75
C GLU A 699 -54.25 10.41 19.62
N LEU A 700 -53.19 10.37 20.43
CA LEU A 700 -52.23 11.46 20.52
C LEU A 700 -51.15 11.27 19.44
N ALA A 701 -51.22 12.07 18.38
CA ALA A 701 -50.29 12.02 17.25
C ALA A 701 -48.82 12.25 17.67
N GLY A 702 -47.88 11.91 16.79
CA GLY A 702 -46.46 12.24 16.99
C GLY A 702 -46.26 13.74 17.20
N TYR A 703 -45.34 14.10 18.10
CA TYR A 703 -44.99 15.48 18.45
C TYR A 703 -46.20 16.38 18.81
N SER A 704 -47.19 15.86 19.55
CA SER A 704 -48.43 16.58 19.90
C SER A 704 -48.82 16.45 21.37
N SER A 705 -49.70 17.32 21.86
CA SER A 705 -50.18 17.32 23.26
C SER A 705 -51.71 17.39 23.38
N THR A 706 -52.22 16.80 24.46
CA THR A 706 -53.64 16.89 24.86
C THR A 706 -53.78 17.38 26.30
N LYS A 707 -54.95 17.91 26.67
CA LYS A 707 -55.20 18.52 27.98
C LYS A 707 -55.84 17.52 28.94
N LEU A 708 -55.21 17.31 30.09
CA LEU A 708 -55.72 16.48 31.18
C LEU A 708 -56.48 17.36 32.19
N GLY A 709 -57.77 17.08 32.40
CA GLY A 709 -58.61 17.87 33.30
C GLY A 709 -59.55 17.04 34.18
N PHE A 710 -60.36 17.74 34.97
CA PHE A 710 -61.36 17.16 35.86
C PHE A 710 -62.66 17.94 35.85
N SER A 711 -63.79 17.22 35.84
CA SER A 711 -65.13 17.80 36.01
C SER A 711 -65.97 16.95 36.96
N GLY A 712 -67.19 17.37 37.27
CA GLY A 712 -68.08 16.66 38.20
C GLY A 712 -68.77 17.60 39.19
N ILE A 713 -69.29 17.02 40.27
CA ILE A 713 -70.08 17.70 41.30
C ILE A 713 -69.69 17.16 42.68
N TYR A 714 -69.34 18.07 43.58
CA TYR A 714 -69.32 17.79 45.01
C TYR A 714 -70.72 18.04 45.60
N TYR A 715 -71.21 17.14 46.46
CA TYR A 715 -72.56 17.25 47.02
C TYR A 715 -72.59 17.79 48.47
N GLY A 716 -71.44 18.01 49.10
CA GLY A 716 -71.34 18.60 50.44
C GLY A 716 -71.43 20.13 50.47
N ASP A 717 -71.31 20.71 51.67
CA ASP A 717 -71.50 22.15 51.89
C ASP A 717 -70.30 23.03 51.48
N GLU A 718 -70.56 24.34 51.40
CA GLU A 718 -69.60 25.39 51.02
C GLU A 718 -68.74 25.90 52.19
N LYS A 719 -68.97 25.41 53.42
CA LYS A 719 -68.38 25.96 54.65
C LYS A 719 -67.22 25.14 55.18
N THR A 720 -67.09 23.90 54.74
CA THR A 720 -66.14 22.93 55.27
C THR A 720 -65.03 22.64 54.26
N LYS A 721 -63.77 22.95 54.60
CA LYS A 721 -62.62 22.64 53.72
C LYS A 721 -62.29 21.14 53.82
N HIS A 722 -62.51 20.42 52.73
CA HIS A 722 -62.13 19.01 52.60
C HIS A 722 -60.84 18.86 51.79
N GLN A 723 -60.05 17.84 52.10
CA GLN A 723 -58.87 17.45 51.34
C GLN A 723 -58.90 15.93 51.19
N VAL A 724 -58.98 15.48 49.94
CA VAL A 724 -58.91 14.08 49.52
C VAL A 724 -57.72 13.91 48.59
N GLN A 725 -57.07 12.76 48.65
CA GLN A 725 -55.93 12.42 47.78
C GLN A 725 -56.18 11.09 47.09
N TYR A 726 -55.90 11.06 45.80
CA TYR A 726 -55.99 9.89 44.96
C TYR A 726 -54.66 9.61 44.27
N ARG A 727 -54.57 8.46 43.61
CA ARG A 727 -53.50 8.09 42.66
C ARG A 727 -54.17 7.62 41.40
N LEU A 728 -53.91 8.32 40.31
CA LEU A 728 -54.26 7.87 38.96
C LEU A 728 -53.04 7.13 38.39
N THR A 729 -53.25 5.94 37.84
CA THR A 729 -52.21 5.27 37.04
C THR A 729 -52.54 5.46 35.58
N MET A 730 -51.59 6.00 34.83
CA MET A 730 -51.69 6.20 33.40
C MET A 730 -50.66 5.34 32.66
N THR A 731 -51.02 4.96 31.43
CA THR A 731 -50.20 4.13 30.53
C THR A 731 -50.24 4.72 29.12
N ALA A 732 -49.07 4.81 28.49
CA ALA A 732 -48.93 5.13 27.06
C ALA A 732 -48.47 3.88 26.30
N GLU A 733 -49.06 3.64 25.13
CA GLU A 733 -48.72 2.53 24.24
C GLU A 733 -48.58 3.04 22.81
N ARG A 734 -47.45 2.70 22.15
CA ARG A 734 -47.22 2.96 20.72
C ARG A 734 -48.31 2.29 19.89
N LYS A 735 -48.85 3.04 18.94
CA LYS A 735 -49.61 2.48 17.83
C LYS A 735 -48.67 2.33 16.63
N ASP A 736 -48.61 1.12 16.09
CA ASP A 736 -47.93 0.77 14.83
C ASP A 736 -48.85 1.02 13.63
#